data_AF-A0A480VAY6-F1
#
_entry.id   AF-A0A480VAY6-F1
#
_cell.length_a   1.000
_cell.length_b   1.000
_cell.length_c   1.000
_cell.angle_alpha   90.00
_cell.angle_beta   90.00
_cell.angle_gamma   90.00
#
_symmetry.space_group_name_H-M   'P 1'
#
loop_
_entity.id
_entity.type
_entity.pdbx_description
1 polymer ?
#
loop_
_entity_poly.entity_id
_entity_poly.type
_entity_poly.pdbx_seq_one_letter_code
_entity_poly.pdbx_strand_id
1 'polypeptide(L)'
;MGLWGSPGLSSELWKAFLRMSQVSCASVDRHSCVSVRDVFYEVLREWEDRHEEPGWDFEKGLGSRIRAMMSQLSAACSHSHFVRLFQKQLLQMCQSPGGAGGTVLGETPDVLNMLGADKLGRLRRLQERLVAPQSSGGPCPPPTFPGCQGFFRDFILSASSFQFNQHLMDSLSLKIRELNSLALPQPEPSDEDGESDVDWQGERRQFAVVLLSLRLLAKFLGFVAFLPYRGPEPPPTRELQDSILALRSQVPPALDVRALLQQGLRARRAVLTVPWLVEFLSLADHIVPMLDYYRSIFTLLLHLHRSLVLSKESEGEMCFLNKLLLLAVLGWLFQIPTVPEDLFFLGDGQLDAFEVNTVVSEHGLDSMPVVDQHLLYTCCPYIGELRKLLASWVSGSSGRSGGFVRKITPTTTTGLGAQPPRTTQGLQAQLAQAFFHNQPPSLRRTVEFVAERIGSNCVKHIKATLVADLVRQAESLLQEQLVTQGREGGDPAQLLEILCSQLCPHGAQALTLGREFCQKKSPGAVQALLPEETPAAVLSSAENIAVGLATEKACAWLSANITALIRREVKAAVSRTLRAQGPESATRGERRGCSRACEHHAPLPSHLISEIKDVLSLAVGPRDPEEGVSPEHLERLLGQLGETLQCRQFLCPPAEQHLAKCSVELASLLVADQIPVLGPPAQHRLERGQARRLLLMLLSLWKDDFQVPVPLQLLLSPRNVGLLADTRPREWDLLLFLLRELVEKGLMGRMEIEACLGGLHEAQWPGDFVEELATLFNLFPAEPQVPEPQLRACELVQPNRGTLLAQS
;
A
#
# COMPACT_ATOMS: atom_id res chain seq x y z
N MET A 1 30.19 9.68 -31.34
CA MET A 1 30.19 11.00 -30.67
C MET A 1 30.38 12.07 -31.74
N GLY A 2 29.44 13.02 -31.82
CA GLY A 2 29.41 14.10 -32.82
C GLY A 2 28.54 13.76 -34.04
N LEU A 3 27.33 14.35 -34.09
CA LEU A 3 26.41 14.55 -35.25
C LEU A 3 24.91 14.38 -34.93
N TRP A 4 24.42 14.76 -33.75
CA TRP A 4 22.96 14.88 -33.50
C TRP A 4 22.61 16.21 -32.85
N GLY A 5 23.13 17.28 -33.43
CA GLY A 5 22.80 18.66 -33.11
C GLY A 5 22.81 19.48 -34.40
N SER A 6 21.74 19.36 -35.20
CA SER A 6 21.55 20.22 -36.37
C SER A 6 20.06 20.58 -36.53
N PRO A 7 19.68 21.87 -36.37
CA PRO A 7 18.31 22.36 -36.53
C PRO A 7 17.71 22.16 -37.95
N GLY A 8 18.53 21.73 -38.93
CA GLY A 8 18.14 21.63 -40.33
C GLY A 8 17.21 20.46 -40.68
N LEU A 9 17.31 19.31 -40.01
CA LEU A 9 16.53 18.12 -40.38
C LEU A 9 15.01 18.25 -40.07
N SER A 10 14.66 19.00 -39.02
CA SER A 10 13.27 19.30 -38.66
C SER A 10 12.59 20.20 -39.71
N SER A 11 13.34 21.13 -40.31
CA SER A 11 12.88 22.06 -41.34
C SER A 11 12.58 21.36 -42.67
N GLU A 12 13.42 20.41 -43.10
CA GLU A 12 13.25 19.67 -44.35
C GLU A 12 12.06 18.69 -44.31
N LEU A 13 11.84 18.00 -43.19
CA LEU A 13 10.67 17.14 -42.99
C LEU A 13 9.35 17.93 -42.98
N TRP A 14 9.38 19.18 -42.51
CA TRP A 14 8.22 20.09 -42.56
C TRP A 14 7.99 20.66 -43.96
N LYS A 15 9.06 20.96 -44.72
CA LYS A 15 8.93 21.31 -46.16
C LYS A 15 8.30 20.18 -46.97
N ALA A 16 8.60 18.92 -46.64
CA ALA A 16 7.94 17.76 -47.24
C ALA A 16 6.46 17.63 -46.83
N PHE A 17 6.13 17.87 -45.57
CA PHE A 17 4.75 17.85 -45.06
C PHE A 17 3.87 19.00 -45.60
N LEU A 18 4.45 20.20 -45.74
CA LEU A 18 3.83 21.36 -46.40
C LEU A 18 3.62 21.10 -47.89
N ARG A 19 4.51 20.35 -48.56
CA ARG A 19 4.32 19.90 -49.95
C ARG A 19 3.19 18.89 -50.08
N MET A 20 2.98 18.00 -49.12
CA MET A 20 1.83 17.06 -49.14
C MET A 20 0.49 17.74 -48.81
N SER A 21 0.48 18.84 -48.03
CA SER A 21 -0.74 19.64 -47.75
C SER A 21 -0.99 20.79 -48.75
N GLN A 22 -0.31 20.80 -49.91
CA GLN A 22 -0.34 21.90 -50.89
C GLN A 22 -1.69 22.17 -51.56
N VAL A 23 -2.74 21.38 -51.31
CA VAL A 23 -3.96 21.43 -52.12
C VAL A 23 -5.03 22.40 -51.60
N SER A 24 -4.93 22.98 -50.37
CA SER A 24 -6.10 23.74 -49.85
C SER A 24 -5.91 24.95 -48.91
N CYS A 25 -4.73 25.56 -48.74
CA CYS A 25 -4.61 26.76 -47.87
C CYS A 25 -3.96 27.97 -48.59
N ALA A 26 -4.62 29.12 -48.49
CA ALA A 26 -4.20 30.39 -49.06
C ALA A 26 -2.88 30.91 -48.45
N SER A 27 -2.14 31.74 -49.19
CA SER A 27 -0.80 32.24 -48.83
C SER A 27 -0.72 32.99 -47.49
N VAL A 28 -1.82 33.58 -47.02
CA VAL A 28 -1.90 34.36 -45.77
C VAL A 28 -1.82 33.45 -44.52
N ASP A 29 -2.42 32.25 -44.56
CA ASP A 29 -2.39 31.29 -43.44
C ASP A 29 -1.00 30.67 -43.23
N ARG A 30 -0.15 30.70 -44.26
CA ARG A 30 1.20 30.13 -44.20
C ARG A 30 2.15 30.99 -43.36
N HIS A 31 2.03 32.31 -43.45
CA HIS A 31 2.85 33.24 -42.66
C HIS A 31 2.44 33.26 -41.18
N SER A 32 1.13 33.24 -40.89
CA SER A 32 0.61 33.17 -39.51
C SER A 32 1.00 31.86 -38.82
N CYS A 33 0.93 30.72 -39.52
CA CYS A 33 1.32 29.42 -38.95
C CYS A 33 2.82 29.33 -38.60
N VAL A 34 3.71 29.95 -39.40
CA VAL A 34 5.16 29.99 -39.11
C VAL A 34 5.43 30.88 -37.88
N SER A 35 4.78 32.05 -37.82
CA SER A 35 4.91 32.97 -36.69
C SER A 35 4.43 32.34 -35.37
N VAL A 36 3.28 31.65 -35.38
CA VAL A 36 2.72 30.97 -34.19
C VAL A 36 3.64 29.84 -33.70
N ARG A 37 4.24 29.07 -34.61
CA ARG A 37 5.21 28.04 -34.25
C ARG A 37 6.43 28.63 -33.54
N ASP A 38 6.96 29.73 -34.06
CA ASP A 38 8.17 30.35 -33.51
C ASP A 38 7.89 30.91 -32.11
N VAL A 39 6.73 31.56 -31.92
CA VAL A 39 6.27 32.01 -30.59
C VAL A 39 6.09 30.83 -29.61
N PHE A 40 5.54 29.70 -30.06
CA PHE A 40 5.40 28.51 -29.22
C PHE A 40 6.76 27.97 -28.73
N TYR A 41 7.76 27.91 -29.60
CA TYR A 41 9.11 27.46 -29.21
C TYR A 41 9.86 28.48 -28.35
N GLU A 42 9.62 29.78 -28.55
CA GLU A 42 10.13 30.82 -27.65
C GLU A 42 9.56 30.67 -26.24
N VAL A 43 8.23 30.48 -26.12
CA VAL A 43 7.55 30.23 -24.85
C VAL A 43 8.08 28.95 -24.18
N LEU A 44 8.33 27.89 -24.95
CA LEU A 44 8.90 26.65 -24.43
C LEU A 44 10.33 26.84 -23.90
N ARG A 45 11.20 27.55 -24.62
CA ARG A 45 12.58 27.81 -24.17
C ARG A 45 12.61 28.69 -22.93
N GLU A 46 11.78 29.73 -22.88
CA GLU A 46 11.71 30.61 -21.71
C GLU A 46 11.20 29.85 -20.47
N TRP A 47 10.29 28.89 -20.66
CA TRP A 47 9.91 27.96 -19.60
C TRP A 47 11.09 27.09 -19.17
N GLU A 48 11.79 26.44 -20.11
CA GLU A 48 12.95 25.59 -19.81
C GLU A 48 14.02 26.34 -19.00
N ASP A 49 14.28 27.61 -19.32
CA ASP A 49 15.29 28.43 -18.66
C ASP A 49 14.89 28.90 -17.25
N ARG A 50 13.60 29.18 -17.01
CA ARG A 50 13.14 29.91 -15.81
C ARG A 50 12.29 29.10 -14.82
N HIS A 51 11.75 27.95 -15.21
CA HIS A 51 10.79 27.20 -14.39
C HIS A 51 11.35 26.65 -13.06
N GLU A 52 12.69 26.57 -12.93
CA GLU A 52 13.36 26.16 -11.69
C GLU A 52 13.62 27.35 -10.73
N GLU A 53 13.32 28.60 -11.12
CA GLU A 53 13.56 29.78 -10.29
C GLU A 53 12.54 29.89 -9.11
N PRO A 54 13.00 30.22 -7.88
CA PRO A 54 12.13 30.31 -6.72
C PRO A 54 11.15 31.50 -6.86
N GLY A 55 9.84 31.21 -6.80
CA GLY A 55 8.78 32.20 -6.96
C GLY A 55 8.31 32.42 -8.41
N TRP A 56 8.80 31.60 -9.35
CA TRP A 56 8.33 31.61 -10.73
C TRP A 56 6.85 31.20 -10.83
N ASP A 57 6.10 31.91 -11.67
CA ASP A 57 4.67 31.72 -11.90
C ASP A 57 4.39 31.69 -13.40
N PHE A 58 3.85 30.56 -13.89
CA PHE A 58 3.62 30.31 -15.31
C PHE A 58 2.70 31.38 -15.95
N GLU A 59 1.62 31.73 -15.25
CA GLU A 59 0.59 32.62 -15.76
C GLU A 59 1.11 34.06 -15.89
N LYS A 60 1.86 34.54 -14.89
CA LYS A 60 2.51 35.87 -14.92
C LYS A 60 3.61 35.96 -15.96
N GLY A 61 4.39 34.89 -16.16
CA GLY A 61 5.51 34.88 -17.10
C GLY A 61 5.07 34.74 -18.56
N LEU A 62 4.27 33.72 -18.86
CA LEU A 62 4.00 33.25 -20.23
C LEU A 62 2.55 33.45 -20.67
N GLY A 63 1.60 33.64 -19.75
CA GLY A 63 0.16 33.62 -20.04
C GLY A 63 -0.28 34.68 -21.06
N SER A 64 0.25 35.91 -20.97
CA SER A 64 -0.09 37.00 -21.90
C SER A 64 0.36 36.70 -23.34
N ARG A 65 1.55 36.10 -23.53
CA ARG A 65 2.06 35.70 -24.84
C ARG A 65 1.28 34.53 -25.41
N ILE A 66 0.92 33.56 -24.59
CA ILE A 66 0.10 32.42 -25.01
C ILE A 66 -1.27 32.91 -25.50
N ARG A 67 -1.94 33.82 -24.78
CA ARG A 67 -3.21 34.41 -25.23
C ARG A 67 -3.08 35.23 -26.50
N ALA A 68 -2.01 36.02 -26.62
CA ALA A 68 -1.71 36.78 -27.84
C ALA A 68 -1.43 35.86 -29.04
N MET A 69 -0.82 34.69 -28.80
CA MET A 69 -0.63 33.67 -29.83
C MET A 69 -1.96 33.02 -30.23
N MET A 70 -2.83 32.70 -29.27
CA MET A 70 -4.16 32.14 -29.54
C MET A 70 -5.04 33.10 -30.34
N SER A 71 -4.95 34.42 -30.09
CA SER A 71 -5.76 35.40 -30.83
C SER A 71 -5.34 35.58 -32.29
N GLN A 72 -4.11 35.17 -32.66
CA GLN A 72 -3.65 35.15 -34.06
C GLN A 72 -4.17 33.94 -34.85
N LEU A 73 -4.64 32.90 -34.15
CA LEU A 73 -5.30 31.75 -34.74
C LEU A 73 -6.79 32.07 -34.94
N SER A 74 -7.15 32.74 -36.03
CA SER A 74 -8.55 33.11 -36.31
C SER A 74 -9.33 32.07 -37.11
N ALA A 75 -8.64 31.22 -37.89
CA ALA A 75 -9.25 30.18 -38.70
C ALA A 75 -9.18 28.78 -38.03
N ALA A 76 -10.21 27.96 -38.26
CA ALA A 76 -10.26 26.58 -37.76
C ALA A 76 -9.09 25.71 -38.28
N CYS A 77 -8.67 25.92 -39.54
CA CYS A 77 -7.51 25.24 -40.12
C CYS A 77 -6.22 25.56 -39.36
N SER A 78 -6.01 26.81 -38.96
CA SER A 78 -4.83 27.25 -38.21
C SER A 78 -4.76 26.60 -36.83
N HIS A 79 -5.90 26.46 -36.15
CA HIS A 79 -6.00 25.71 -34.89
C HIS A 79 -5.64 24.23 -35.08
N SER A 80 -6.15 23.57 -36.13
CA SER A 80 -5.83 22.17 -36.41
C SER A 80 -4.33 21.95 -36.65
N HIS A 81 -3.68 22.84 -37.41
CA HIS A 81 -2.23 22.79 -37.63
C HIS A 81 -1.43 22.98 -36.34
N PHE A 82 -1.81 23.96 -35.52
CA PHE A 82 -1.16 24.20 -34.24
C PHE A 82 -1.35 23.02 -33.27
N VAL A 83 -2.55 22.46 -33.17
CA VAL A 83 -2.83 21.30 -32.31
C VAL A 83 -1.98 20.08 -32.72
N ARG A 84 -1.78 19.84 -34.02
CA ARG A 84 -0.89 18.76 -34.48
C ARG A 84 0.56 18.99 -34.06
N LEU A 85 1.05 20.23 -34.15
CA LEU A 85 2.38 20.60 -33.66
C LEU A 85 2.47 20.39 -32.14
N PHE A 86 1.48 20.88 -31.39
CA PHE A 86 1.40 20.76 -29.94
C PHE A 86 1.41 19.29 -29.50
N GLN A 87 0.58 18.44 -30.12
CA GLN A 87 0.52 17.01 -29.86
C GLN A 87 1.85 16.31 -30.18
N LYS A 88 2.50 16.66 -31.30
CA LYS A 88 3.80 16.10 -31.67
C LYS A 88 4.88 16.49 -30.65
N GLN A 89 4.91 17.75 -30.23
CA GLN A 89 5.86 18.24 -29.23
C GLN A 89 5.60 17.60 -27.86
N LEU A 90 4.33 17.43 -27.48
CA LEU A 90 3.93 16.74 -26.24
C LEU A 90 4.51 15.33 -26.19
N LEU A 91 4.30 14.53 -27.24
CA LEU A 91 4.84 13.18 -27.33
C LEU A 91 6.37 13.19 -27.32
N GLN A 92 7.00 14.07 -28.11
CA GLN A 92 8.47 14.13 -28.21
C GLN A 92 9.14 14.49 -26.88
N MET A 93 8.64 15.52 -26.18
CA MET A 93 9.22 16.00 -24.91
C MET A 93 9.00 14.99 -23.78
N CYS A 94 7.82 14.39 -23.71
CA CYS A 94 7.46 13.49 -22.60
C CYS A 94 7.93 12.04 -22.81
N GLN A 95 8.41 11.68 -24.00
CA GLN A 95 8.96 10.36 -24.32
C GLN A 95 10.48 10.36 -24.49
N SER A 96 11.12 11.53 -24.56
CA SER A 96 12.57 11.62 -24.70
C SER A 96 13.26 11.06 -23.45
N PRO A 97 14.21 10.11 -23.57
CA PRO A 97 14.90 9.48 -22.44
C PRO A 97 15.80 10.43 -21.63
N GLY A 98 15.82 11.72 -21.95
CA GLY A 98 16.68 12.75 -21.37
C GLY A 98 15.97 14.01 -20.88
N GLY A 99 14.65 14.03 -20.80
CA GLY A 99 13.90 15.13 -20.18
C GLY A 99 13.91 15.01 -18.66
N ALA A 100 14.32 16.07 -17.96
CA ALA A 100 14.47 16.17 -16.51
C ALA A 100 13.34 15.46 -15.73
N GLY A 101 13.63 14.26 -15.23
CA GLY A 101 12.74 13.46 -14.38
C GLY A 101 12.61 11.98 -14.76
N GLY A 102 12.92 11.58 -16.00
CA GLY A 102 12.88 10.19 -16.45
C GLY A 102 14.23 9.48 -16.26
N THR A 103 14.26 8.42 -15.46
CA THR A 103 15.44 7.56 -15.35
C THR A 103 15.59 6.74 -16.63
N VAL A 104 16.83 6.59 -17.10
CA VAL A 104 17.28 6.05 -18.39
C VAL A 104 16.66 4.69 -18.76
N LEU A 105 16.20 4.57 -20.00
CA LEU A 105 15.91 3.31 -20.69
C LEU A 105 17.21 2.52 -20.87
N GLY A 106 17.25 1.30 -20.31
CA GLY A 106 18.29 0.32 -20.63
C GLY A 106 19.52 0.36 -19.73
N GLU A 107 19.31 0.25 -18.43
CA GLU A 107 20.21 -0.44 -17.48
C GLU A 107 19.39 -0.59 -16.20
N THR A 108 19.19 -1.82 -15.74
CA THR A 108 18.72 -2.05 -14.36
C THR A 108 19.62 -1.24 -13.44
N PRO A 109 19.11 -0.28 -12.65
CA PRO A 109 19.94 0.36 -11.65
C PRO A 109 20.17 -0.70 -10.56
N ASP A 110 21.26 -1.45 -10.74
CA ASP A 110 21.81 -2.30 -9.70
C ASP A 110 21.92 -1.44 -8.45
N VAL A 111 21.35 -1.95 -7.35
CA VAL A 111 21.36 -1.27 -6.05
C VAL A 111 22.82 -1.01 -5.59
N LEU A 112 23.80 -1.71 -6.17
CA LEU A 112 25.23 -1.45 -6.01
C LEU A 112 25.79 -0.28 -6.86
N ASN A 113 25.26 -0.01 -8.05
CA ASN A 113 25.68 1.15 -8.86
C ASN A 113 25.17 2.49 -8.30
N MET A 114 24.18 2.47 -7.41
CA MET A 114 23.82 3.64 -6.58
C MET A 114 24.96 4.12 -5.67
N LEU A 115 26.02 3.31 -5.48
CA LEU A 115 27.15 3.63 -4.62
C LEU A 115 28.45 3.94 -5.40
N GLY A 116 28.41 4.12 -6.72
CA GLY A 116 29.58 4.43 -7.57
C GLY A 116 29.63 5.84 -8.21
N ALA A 117 30.82 6.42 -8.20
CA ALA A 117 31.41 7.51 -9.00
C ALA A 117 30.88 8.98 -9.01
N ASP A 118 29.59 9.33 -8.89
CA ASP A 118 29.21 10.75 -9.05
C ASP A 118 28.79 11.45 -7.75
N LYS A 119 29.73 12.17 -7.13
CA LYS A 119 29.52 12.97 -5.91
C LYS A 119 28.60 14.17 -6.16
N LEU A 120 28.54 14.71 -7.38
CA LEU A 120 27.67 15.84 -7.73
C LEU A 120 26.21 15.40 -7.87
N GLY A 121 25.96 14.26 -8.51
CA GLY A 121 24.63 13.66 -8.56
C GLY A 121 24.09 13.32 -7.16
N ARG A 122 24.95 12.88 -6.24
CA ARG A 122 24.57 12.67 -4.82
C ARG A 122 24.24 13.97 -4.11
N LEU A 123 25.02 15.03 -4.32
CA LEU A 123 24.77 16.34 -3.72
C LEU A 123 23.50 16.98 -4.25
N ARG A 124 23.23 16.89 -5.56
CA ARG A 124 21.99 17.38 -6.18
C ARG A 124 20.77 16.62 -5.64
N ARG A 125 20.84 15.29 -5.57
CA ARG A 125 19.79 14.46 -4.95
C ARG A 125 19.65 14.65 -3.43
N LEU A 126 20.72 15.06 -2.73
CA LEU A 126 20.67 15.40 -1.31
C LEU A 126 20.04 16.78 -1.13
N GLN A 127 20.39 17.75 -1.97
CA GLN A 127 19.80 19.07 -2.04
C GLN A 127 18.31 18.99 -2.38
N GLU A 128 17.91 18.21 -3.38
CA GLU A 128 16.50 17.94 -3.72
C GLU A 128 15.75 17.35 -2.52
N ARG A 129 16.37 16.43 -1.77
CA ARG A 129 15.80 15.85 -0.53
C ARG A 129 15.72 16.84 0.65
N LEU A 130 16.56 17.88 0.65
CA LEU A 130 16.63 18.90 1.70
C LEU A 130 15.73 20.10 1.40
N VAL A 131 15.53 20.43 0.12
CA VAL A 131 14.79 21.61 -0.36
C VAL A 131 13.33 21.29 -0.65
N ALA A 132 13.02 20.08 -1.15
CA ALA A 132 11.65 19.63 -1.33
C ALA A 132 11.22 18.78 -0.12
N PRO A 133 10.14 19.14 0.61
CA PRO A 133 9.53 18.18 1.53
C PRO A 133 9.22 16.92 0.73
N GLN A 134 9.66 15.75 1.21
CA GLN A 134 9.24 14.47 0.64
C GLN A 134 7.74 14.36 0.86
N SER A 135 6.96 14.88 -0.08
CA SER A 135 5.53 14.66 -0.17
C SER A 135 5.32 13.21 -0.57
N SER A 136 5.44 12.32 0.41
CA SER A 136 4.79 11.02 0.30
C SER A 136 3.30 11.32 0.20
N GLY A 137 2.76 11.27 -1.02
CA GLY A 137 1.36 11.58 -1.31
C GLY A 137 0.38 10.53 -0.78
N GLY A 138 0.71 9.88 0.34
CA GLY A 138 0.09 8.63 0.77
C GLY A 138 0.48 7.44 -0.13
N PRO A 139 0.02 6.23 0.19
CA PRO A 139 0.23 5.05 -0.65
C PRO A 139 -0.41 5.22 -2.04
N CYS A 140 -1.46 6.03 -2.17
CA CYS A 140 -2.18 6.35 -3.41
C CYS A 140 -1.99 7.82 -3.80
N PRO A 141 -0.97 8.18 -4.60
CA PRO A 141 -0.82 9.55 -5.05
C PRO A 141 -1.91 9.93 -6.08
N PRO A 142 -2.43 11.17 -6.04
CA PRO A 142 -3.39 11.64 -7.04
C PRO A 142 -2.73 11.79 -8.43
N PRO A 143 -3.51 11.80 -9.52
CA PRO A 143 -3.00 12.03 -10.86
C PRO A 143 -2.36 13.42 -10.97
N THR A 144 -1.07 13.47 -11.29
CA THR A 144 -0.27 14.71 -11.40
C THR A 144 0.43 14.80 -12.75
N PHE A 145 0.81 16.00 -13.21
CA PHE A 145 1.53 16.21 -14.48
C PHE A 145 3.02 16.48 -14.20
N PRO A 146 3.88 15.44 -14.14
CA PRO A 146 5.30 15.61 -13.80
C PRO A 146 6.13 16.20 -14.94
N GLY A 147 7.21 16.91 -14.58
CA GLY A 147 8.21 17.43 -15.52
C GLY A 147 7.59 18.27 -16.64
N CYS A 148 7.96 17.96 -17.88
CA CYS A 148 7.46 18.66 -19.07
C CYS A 148 5.95 18.56 -19.25
N GLN A 149 5.25 17.58 -18.65
CA GLN A 149 3.79 17.52 -18.70
C GLN A 149 3.15 18.75 -18.02
N GLY A 150 3.82 19.33 -17.01
CA GLY A 150 3.37 20.55 -16.33
C GLY A 150 3.27 21.74 -17.28
N PHE A 151 4.27 21.92 -18.16
CA PHE A 151 4.25 22.97 -19.19
C PHE A 151 3.00 22.90 -20.06
N PHE A 152 2.69 21.72 -20.61
CA PHE A 152 1.53 21.57 -21.51
C PHE A 152 0.21 21.73 -20.76
N ARG A 153 0.13 21.30 -19.50
CA ARG A 153 -1.05 21.52 -18.64
C ARG A 153 -1.30 23.01 -18.44
N ASP A 154 -0.28 23.73 -18.00
CA ASP A 154 -0.38 25.15 -17.70
C ASP A 154 -0.57 25.99 -18.97
N PHE A 155 0.02 25.57 -20.09
CA PHE A 155 -0.26 26.16 -21.39
C PHE A 155 -1.75 26.08 -21.75
N ILE A 156 -2.38 24.91 -21.59
CA ILE A 156 -3.82 24.72 -21.86
C ILE A 156 -4.67 25.66 -20.97
N LEU A 157 -4.31 25.78 -19.70
CA LEU A 157 -5.00 26.66 -18.75
C LEU A 157 -4.82 28.15 -19.12
N SER A 158 -3.61 28.57 -19.45
CA SER A 158 -3.29 29.96 -19.82
C SER A 158 -3.84 30.38 -21.19
N ALA A 159 -4.03 29.42 -22.11
CA ALA A 159 -4.54 29.66 -23.45
C ALA A 159 -5.99 30.17 -23.44
N SER A 160 -6.81 29.74 -22.46
CA SER A 160 -8.20 30.16 -22.28
C SER A 160 -9.04 30.17 -23.58
N SER A 161 -8.75 29.25 -24.51
CA SER A 161 -9.38 29.18 -25.83
C SER A 161 -10.21 27.91 -25.98
N PHE A 162 -11.52 28.05 -26.06
CA PHE A 162 -12.43 26.91 -26.25
C PHE A 162 -12.22 26.22 -27.60
N GLN A 163 -11.89 26.99 -28.66
CA GLN A 163 -11.64 26.46 -30.00
C GLN A 163 -10.41 25.57 -30.00
N PHE A 164 -9.33 26.03 -29.36
CA PHE A 164 -8.12 25.23 -29.17
C PHE A 164 -8.43 23.94 -28.40
N ASN A 165 -9.15 24.03 -27.28
CA ASN A 165 -9.51 22.87 -26.46
C ASN A 165 -10.34 21.84 -27.25
N GLN A 166 -11.31 22.27 -28.06
CA GLN A 166 -12.10 21.37 -28.90
C GLN A 166 -11.23 20.67 -29.95
N HIS A 167 -10.44 21.42 -30.71
CA HIS A 167 -9.54 20.83 -31.71
C HIS A 167 -8.50 19.91 -31.08
N LEU A 168 -8.01 20.23 -29.87
CA LEU A 168 -7.12 19.39 -29.10
C LEU A 168 -7.80 18.08 -28.69
N MET A 169 -9.02 18.12 -28.16
CA MET A 169 -9.79 16.90 -27.84
C MET A 169 -9.98 16.01 -29.07
N ASP A 170 -10.34 16.58 -30.22
CA ASP A 170 -10.55 15.83 -31.45
C ASP A 170 -9.25 15.17 -31.95
N SER A 171 -8.14 15.90 -31.93
CA SER A 171 -6.82 15.41 -32.36
C SER A 171 -6.28 14.31 -31.44
N LEU A 172 -6.41 14.49 -30.11
CA LEU A 172 -6.02 13.49 -29.13
C LEU A 172 -6.88 12.22 -29.28
N SER A 173 -8.20 12.38 -29.44
CA SER A 173 -9.13 11.27 -29.63
C SER A 173 -8.84 10.47 -30.90
N LEU A 174 -8.56 11.15 -32.01
CA LEU A 174 -8.13 10.52 -33.25
C LEU A 174 -6.85 9.71 -33.04
N LYS A 175 -5.83 10.31 -32.40
CA LYS A 175 -4.55 9.63 -32.21
C LYS A 175 -4.63 8.44 -31.26
N ILE A 176 -5.46 8.52 -30.22
CA ILE A 176 -5.71 7.41 -29.31
C ILE A 176 -6.37 6.25 -30.07
N ARG A 177 -7.37 6.51 -30.92
CA ARG A 177 -7.97 5.46 -31.77
C ARG A 177 -6.93 4.82 -32.68
N GLU A 178 -6.11 5.61 -33.37
CA GLU A 178 -5.03 5.11 -34.22
C GLU A 178 -4.08 4.18 -33.45
N LEU A 179 -3.53 4.65 -32.32
CA LEU A 179 -2.55 3.88 -31.53
C LEU A 179 -3.16 2.66 -30.84
N ASN A 180 -4.41 2.74 -30.37
CA ASN A 180 -5.11 1.60 -29.75
C ASN A 180 -5.44 0.52 -30.78
N SER A 181 -5.70 0.91 -32.03
CA SER A 181 -5.95 -0.02 -33.15
C SER A 181 -4.68 -0.57 -33.80
N LEU A 182 -3.50 -0.03 -33.47
CA LEU A 182 -2.23 -0.42 -34.09
C LEU A 182 -2.01 -1.93 -33.93
N ALA A 183 -1.72 -2.61 -35.03
CA ALA A 183 -1.27 -4.00 -35.01
C ALA A 183 0.15 -4.03 -34.43
N LEU A 184 0.27 -4.65 -33.26
CA LEU A 184 1.57 -4.91 -32.63
C LEU A 184 2.06 -6.28 -33.10
N PRO A 185 3.37 -6.47 -33.34
CA PRO A 185 3.90 -7.74 -33.82
C PRO A 185 3.47 -8.92 -32.94
N GLN A 186 3.09 -10.02 -33.59
CA GLN A 186 2.87 -11.32 -32.98
C GLN A 186 4.01 -12.23 -33.49
N PRO A 187 4.86 -12.78 -32.61
CA PRO A 187 5.86 -13.74 -33.00
C PRO A 187 5.15 -15.02 -33.45
N GLU A 188 5.38 -15.38 -34.71
CA GLU A 188 5.15 -16.74 -35.20
C GLU A 188 6.11 -17.67 -34.42
N PRO A 189 5.68 -18.88 -34.04
CA PRO A 189 6.57 -19.87 -33.43
C PRO A 189 7.55 -20.37 -34.49
N SER A 190 8.69 -19.70 -34.63
CA SER A 190 9.80 -20.17 -35.46
C SER A 190 10.88 -20.80 -34.59
N ASP A 191 11.07 -22.11 -34.79
CA ASP A 191 12.07 -22.96 -34.15
C ASP A 191 13.51 -22.64 -34.63
N GLU A 192 14.08 -21.46 -34.38
CA GLU A 192 15.54 -21.24 -34.53
C GLU A 192 16.14 -20.36 -33.41
N ASP A 193 17.07 -20.95 -32.67
CA ASP A 193 17.76 -20.41 -31.50
C ASP A 193 18.68 -19.22 -31.83
N GLY A 194 18.47 -18.09 -31.15
CA GLY A 194 19.48 -17.05 -30.91
C GLY A 194 19.25 -15.67 -31.53
N GLU A 195 18.60 -15.57 -32.69
CA GLU A 195 18.29 -14.27 -33.33
C GLU A 195 16.95 -13.68 -32.81
N SER A 196 16.08 -14.51 -32.22
CA SER A 196 14.72 -14.16 -31.77
C SER A 196 14.66 -13.25 -30.54
N ASP A 197 15.68 -13.22 -29.67
CA ASP A 197 15.64 -12.45 -28.42
C ASP A 197 15.87 -10.93 -28.65
N VAL A 198 16.65 -10.57 -29.68
CA VAL A 198 16.91 -9.16 -30.06
C VAL A 198 15.66 -8.52 -30.69
N ASP A 199 15.00 -9.26 -31.59
CA ASP A 199 13.76 -8.82 -32.24
C ASP A 199 12.62 -8.70 -31.24
N TRP A 200 12.47 -9.67 -30.33
CA TRP A 200 11.48 -9.61 -29.25
C TRP A 200 11.67 -8.42 -28.31
N GLN A 201 12.92 -8.05 -28.01
CA GLN A 201 13.20 -6.85 -27.23
C GLN A 201 12.81 -5.57 -28.00
N GLY A 202 12.94 -5.55 -29.33
CA GLY A 202 12.45 -4.49 -30.20
C GLY A 202 10.92 -4.34 -30.15
N GLU A 203 10.20 -5.47 -30.24
CA GLU A 203 8.74 -5.51 -30.15
C GLU A 203 8.21 -5.04 -28.79
N ARG A 204 8.85 -5.47 -27.69
CA ARG A 204 8.57 -4.98 -26.33
C ARG A 204 8.78 -3.48 -26.19
N ARG A 205 9.87 -2.93 -26.76
CA ARG A 205 10.11 -1.48 -26.76
C ARG A 205 9.04 -0.76 -27.56
N GLN A 206 8.62 -1.30 -28.70
CA GLN A 206 7.54 -0.74 -29.50
C GLN A 206 6.22 -0.73 -28.73
N PHE A 207 5.86 -1.83 -28.05
CA PHE A 207 4.70 -1.89 -27.16
C PHE A 207 4.79 -0.83 -26.05
N ALA A 208 5.94 -0.73 -25.36
CA ALA A 208 6.13 0.24 -24.30
C ALA A 208 5.95 1.69 -24.79
N VAL A 209 6.52 2.05 -25.95
CA VAL A 209 6.36 3.38 -26.56
C VAL A 209 4.88 3.66 -26.89
N VAL A 210 4.17 2.69 -27.46
CA VAL A 210 2.76 2.83 -27.80
C VAL A 210 1.89 2.97 -26.55
N LEU A 211 2.11 2.14 -25.53
CA LEU A 211 1.39 2.19 -24.26
C LEU A 211 1.62 3.53 -23.54
N LEU A 212 2.87 3.98 -23.43
CA LEU A 212 3.20 5.25 -22.77
C LEU A 212 2.65 6.45 -23.55
N SER A 213 2.65 6.39 -24.90
CA SER A 213 2.00 7.38 -25.76
C SER A 213 0.50 7.45 -25.48
N LEU A 214 -0.18 6.29 -25.47
CA LEU A 214 -1.62 6.20 -25.21
C LEU A 214 -1.97 6.76 -23.84
N ARG A 215 -1.23 6.36 -22.79
CA ARG A 215 -1.42 6.85 -21.42
C ARG A 215 -1.27 8.37 -21.33
N LEU A 216 -0.23 8.93 -21.94
CA LEU A 216 -0.01 10.38 -21.96
C LEU A 216 -1.15 11.12 -22.68
N LEU A 217 -1.53 10.68 -23.88
CA LEU A 217 -2.59 11.33 -24.66
C LEU A 217 -3.94 11.22 -23.95
N ALA A 218 -4.26 10.05 -23.39
CA ALA A 218 -5.49 9.80 -22.67
C ALA A 218 -5.62 10.66 -21.41
N LYS A 219 -4.51 10.87 -20.70
CA LYS A 219 -4.45 11.80 -19.56
C LYS A 219 -4.73 13.24 -19.99
N PHE A 220 -4.11 13.74 -21.06
CA PHE A 220 -4.42 15.08 -21.55
C PHE A 220 -5.85 15.19 -22.10
N LEU A 221 -6.37 14.13 -22.72
CA LEU A 221 -7.77 14.09 -23.16
C LEU A 221 -8.73 14.16 -21.97
N GLY A 222 -8.50 13.38 -20.92
CA GLY A 222 -9.29 13.40 -19.69
C GLY A 222 -9.23 14.77 -19.01
N PHE A 223 -8.05 15.38 -19.00
CA PHE A 223 -7.89 16.74 -18.47
C PHE A 223 -8.76 17.74 -19.21
N VAL A 224 -8.68 17.80 -20.54
CA VAL A 224 -9.43 18.78 -21.34
C VAL A 224 -10.93 18.47 -21.34
N ALA A 225 -11.32 17.20 -21.38
CA ALA A 225 -12.74 16.78 -21.39
C ALA A 225 -13.45 17.11 -20.07
N PHE A 226 -12.77 16.96 -18.93
CA PHE A 226 -13.35 17.24 -17.61
C PHE A 226 -13.04 18.64 -17.09
N LEU A 227 -12.15 19.40 -17.74
CA LEU A 227 -11.76 20.75 -17.35
C LEU A 227 -12.96 21.70 -17.10
N PRO A 228 -14.01 21.73 -17.94
CA PRO A 228 -15.13 22.66 -17.75
C PRO A 228 -15.90 22.46 -16.44
N TYR A 229 -15.79 21.27 -15.83
CA TYR A 229 -16.55 20.88 -14.65
C TYR A 229 -15.67 20.78 -13.40
N ARG A 230 -14.38 21.09 -13.50
CA ARG A 230 -13.44 21.06 -12.37
C ARG A 230 -13.45 22.39 -11.62
N GLY A 231 -13.74 22.33 -10.32
CA GLY A 231 -13.65 23.47 -9.41
C GLY A 231 -12.93 23.09 -8.10
N PRO A 232 -12.32 24.06 -7.40
CA PRO A 232 -11.75 23.85 -6.06
C PRO A 232 -12.84 23.78 -4.97
N GLU A 233 -14.11 23.90 -5.34
CA GLU A 233 -15.25 23.90 -4.43
C GLU A 233 -15.54 22.49 -3.87
N PRO A 234 -16.07 22.39 -2.64
CA PRO A 234 -16.48 21.11 -2.06
C PRO A 234 -17.49 20.38 -2.97
N PRO A 235 -17.62 19.05 -2.83
CA PRO A 235 -18.58 18.30 -3.62
C PRO A 235 -19.98 18.95 -3.54
N PRO A 236 -20.69 19.11 -4.67
CA PRO A 236 -21.95 19.83 -4.71
C PRO A 236 -22.98 19.17 -3.80
N THR A 237 -23.90 19.96 -3.23
CA THR A 237 -25.05 19.44 -2.49
C THR A 237 -25.89 18.52 -3.38
N ARG A 238 -26.57 17.53 -2.78
CA ARG A 238 -27.32 16.49 -3.50
C ARG A 238 -28.32 17.04 -4.53
N GLU A 239 -28.99 18.14 -4.21
CA GLU A 239 -29.93 18.82 -5.11
C GLU A 239 -29.23 19.43 -6.35
N LEU A 240 -28.05 20.03 -6.15
CA LEU A 240 -27.24 20.58 -7.24
C LEU A 240 -26.61 19.46 -8.08
N GLN A 241 -26.20 18.37 -7.43
CA GLN A 241 -25.67 17.16 -8.07
C GLN A 241 -26.66 16.54 -9.06
N ASP A 242 -27.92 16.37 -8.67
CA ASP A 242 -28.98 15.82 -9.54
C ASP A 242 -29.24 16.71 -10.76
N SER A 243 -29.23 18.04 -10.57
CA SER A 243 -29.39 19.00 -11.67
C SER A 243 -28.22 18.97 -12.67
N ILE A 244 -26.97 18.87 -12.17
CA ILE A 244 -25.77 18.78 -13.01
C ILE A 244 -25.74 17.44 -13.75
N LEU A 245 -26.17 16.35 -13.10
CA LEU A 245 -26.26 15.03 -13.71
C LEU A 245 -27.28 15.02 -14.87
N ALA A 246 -28.47 15.61 -14.67
CA ALA A 246 -29.50 15.72 -15.69
C ALA A 246 -29.08 16.56 -16.92
N LEU A 247 -28.22 17.57 -16.71
CA LEU A 247 -27.65 18.37 -17.80
C LEU A 247 -26.56 17.59 -18.55
N ARG A 248 -25.63 16.96 -17.82
CA ARG A 248 -24.47 16.28 -18.41
C ARG A 248 -24.81 14.95 -19.07
N SER A 249 -25.91 14.30 -18.69
CA SER A 249 -26.40 13.09 -19.35
C SER A 249 -26.78 13.30 -20.82
N GLN A 250 -27.05 14.56 -21.23
CA GLN A 250 -27.37 14.93 -22.61
C GLN A 250 -26.12 15.23 -23.45
N VAL A 251 -24.94 15.34 -22.83
CA VAL A 251 -23.70 15.66 -23.53
C VAL A 251 -23.01 14.37 -23.97
N PRO A 252 -22.71 14.19 -25.27
CA PRO A 252 -22.02 13.00 -25.74
C PRO A 252 -20.56 12.97 -25.23
N PRO A 253 -20.01 11.78 -24.94
CA PRO A 253 -18.62 11.66 -24.54
C PRO A 253 -17.67 12.02 -25.69
N ALA A 254 -16.54 12.66 -25.39
CA ALA A 254 -15.53 13.05 -26.38
C ALA A 254 -14.92 11.85 -27.15
N LEU A 255 -14.84 10.71 -26.47
CA LEU A 255 -14.36 9.44 -27.01
C LEU A 255 -15.27 8.30 -26.52
N ASP A 256 -15.71 7.44 -27.43
CA ASP A 256 -16.45 6.22 -27.09
C ASP A 256 -15.50 5.17 -26.49
N VAL A 257 -15.07 5.44 -25.27
CA VAL A 257 -14.20 4.59 -24.46
C VAL A 257 -14.87 3.26 -24.09
N ARG A 258 -16.22 3.20 -24.06
CA ARG A 258 -16.95 1.96 -23.80
C ARG A 258 -16.77 0.98 -24.96
N ALA A 259 -16.97 1.41 -26.20
CA ALA A 259 -16.76 0.57 -27.37
C ALA A 259 -15.29 0.12 -27.47
N LEU A 260 -14.33 1.02 -27.21
CA LEU A 260 -12.90 0.69 -27.23
C LEU A 260 -12.52 -0.32 -26.14
N LEU A 261 -13.06 -0.19 -24.92
CA LEU A 261 -12.83 -1.16 -23.86
C LEU A 261 -13.39 -2.53 -24.23
N GLN A 262 -14.65 -2.59 -24.68
CA GLN A 262 -15.26 -3.85 -25.08
C GLN A 262 -14.52 -4.51 -26.26
N GLN A 263 -14.08 -3.73 -27.24
CA GLN A 263 -13.27 -4.23 -28.35
C GLN A 263 -11.91 -4.77 -27.85
N GLY A 264 -11.24 -4.04 -26.95
CA GLY A 264 -9.97 -4.46 -26.36
C GLY A 264 -10.10 -5.76 -25.57
N LEU A 265 -11.17 -5.92 -24.80
CA LEU A 265 -11.46 -7.16 -24.07
C LEU A 265 -11.76 -8.33 -25.01
N ARG A 266 -12.62 -8.13 -26.03
CA ARG A 266 -12.92 -9.17 -27.04
C ARG A 266 -11.68 -9.60 -27.82
N ALA A 267 -10.78 -8.67 -28.09
CA ALA A 267 -9.54 -8.92 -28.83
C ALA A 267 -8.37 -9.43 -27.95
N ARG A 268 -8.59 -9.69 -26.65
CA ARG A 268 -7.52 -10.05 -25.69
C ARG A 268 -6.33 -9.07 -25.71
N ARG A 269 -6.65 -7.78 -25.65
CA ARG A 269 -5.71 -6.63 -25.60
C ARG A 269 -5.95 -5.73 -24.38
N ALA A 270 -6.48 -6.27 -23.30
CA ALA A 270 -6.73 -5.55 -22.06
C ALA A 270 -5.46 -4.83 -21.53
N VAL A 271 -4.29 -5.47 -21.63
CA VAL A 271 -2.99 -4.93 -21.20
C VAL A 271 -2.62 -3.62 -21.91
N LEU A 272 -3.14 -3.39 -23.12
CA LEU A 272 -2.97 -2.12 -23.82
C LEU A 272 -4.10 -1.13 -23.49
N THR A 273 -5.36 -1.58 -23.55
CA THR A 273 -6.52 -0.70 -23.50
C THR A 273 -6.82 -0.17 -22.10
N VAL A 274 -6.70 -1.00 -21.07
CA VAL A 274 -7.07 -0.63 -19.70
C VAL A 274 -6.14 0.44 -19.10
N PRO A 275 -4.80 0.38 -19.23
CA PRO A 275 -3.95 1.37 -18.54
C PRO A 275 -4.14 2.82 -19.02
N TRP A 276 -4.37 3.06 -20.32
CA TRP A 276 -4.64 4.42 -20.78
C TRP A 276 -6.07 4.87 -20.46
N LEU A 277 -7.03 3.95 -20.45
CA LEU A 277 -8.40 4.26 -20.03
C LEU A 277 -8.44 4.68 -18.56
N VAL A 278 -7.67 3.99 -17.70
CA VAL A 278 -7.48 4.36 -16.30
C VAL A 278 -6.91 5.78 -16.18
N GLU A 279 -5.89 6.16 -16.97
CA GLU A 279 -5.35 7.52 -16.96
C GLU A 279 -6.40 8.58 -17.34
N PHE A 280 -7.21 8.30 -18.37
CA PHE A 280 -8.32 9.17 -18.76
C PHE A 280 -9.34 9.34 -17.62
N LEU A 281 -9.81 8.22 -17.05
CA LEU A 281 -10.82 8.22 -15.97
C LEU A 281 -10.28 8.75 -14.65
N SER A 282 -8.97 8.66 -14.40
CA SER A 282 -8.35 9.21 -13.18
C SER A 282 -8.58 10.71 -13.02
N LEU A 283 -8.82 11.41 -14.14
CA LEU A 283 -9.08 12.84 -14.17
C LEU A 283 -10.57 13.21 -14.10
N ALA A 284 -11.45 12.23 -13.95
CA ALA A 284 -12.88 12.43 -13.74
C ALA A 284 -13.16 13.28 -12.50
N ASP A 285 -14.16 14.15 -12.58
CA ASP A 285 -14.74 14.85 -11.43
C ASP A 285 -15.76 13.95 -10.69
N HIS A 286 -16.24 14.39 -9.53
CA HIS A 286 -17.17 13.63 -8.68
C HIS A 286 -18.49 13.25 -9.37
N ILE A 287 -18.90 13.95 -10.44
CA ILE A 287 -20.15 13.66 -11.14
C ILE A 287 -20.01 12.52 -12.15
N VAL A 288 -18.85 12.39 -12.78
CA VAL A 288 -18.63 11.46 -13.91
C VAL A 288 -18.97 10.01 -13.55
N PRO A 289 -18.54 9.43 -12.41
CA PRO A 289 -18.89 8.05 -12.06
C PRO A 289 -20.39 7.78 -11.89
N MET A 290 -21.22 8.82 -11.72
CA MET A 290 -22.67 8.70 -11.60
C MET A 290 -23.42 8.81 -12.93
N LEU A 291 -22.77 9.31 -13.99
CA LEU A 291 -23.37 9.32 -15.33
C LEU A 291 -23.49 7.88 -15.83
N ASP A 292 -24.68 7.46 -16.28
CA ASP A 292 -24.96 6.08 -16.67
C ASP A 292 -23.93 5.48 -17.63
N TYR A 293 -23.48 6.29 -18.61
CA TYR A 293 -22.45 5.89 -19.56
C TYR A 293 -21.13 5.51 -18.87
N TYR A 294 -20.59 6.37 -18.00
CA TYR A 294 -19.34 6.12 -17.29
C TYR A 294 -19.50 5.13 -16.15
N ARG A 295 -20.65 5.13 -15.47
CA ARG A 295 -21.01 4.13 -14.46
C ARG A 295 -20.88 2.73 -15.02
N SER A 296 -21.42 2.48 -16.22
CA SER A 296 -21.29 1.17 -16.90
C SER A 296 -19.83 0.77 -17.16
N ILE A 297 -18.95 1.73 -17.44
CA ILE A 297 -17.52 1.50 -17.66
C ILE A 297 -16.83 1.16 -16.33
N PHE A 298 -17.09 1.91 -15.26
CA PHE A 298 -16.54 1.62 -13.92
C PHE A 298 -16.97 0.23 -13.44
N THR A 299 -18.23 -0.15 -13.65
CA THR A 299 -18.73 -1.50 -13.33
C THR A 299 -17.98 -2.58 -14.12
N LEU A 300 -17.78 -2.38 -15.43
CA LEU A 300 -17.03 -3.33 -16.26
C LEU A 300 -15.56 -3.46 -15.82
N LEU A 301 -14.91 -2.35 -15.49
CA LEU A 301 -13.54 -2.34 -14.97
C LEU A 301 -13.44 -2.99 -13.58
N LEU A 302 -14.47 -2.83 -12.74
CA LEU A 302 -14.51 -3.44 -11.41
C LEU A 302 -14.71 -4.95 -11.51
N HIS A 303 -15.57 -5.41 -12.42
CA HIS A 303 -15.74 -6.82 -12.72
C HIS A 303 -14.43 -7.44 -13.24
N LEU A 304 -13.74 -6.76 -14.17
CA LEU A 304 -12.42 -7.17 -14.64
C LEU A 304 -11.40 -7.24 -13.50
N HIS A 305 -11.38 -6.24 -12.60
CA HIS A 305 -10.50 -6.27 -11.44
C HIS A 305 -10.79 -7.47 -10.54
N ARG A 306 -12.07 -7.76 -10.26
CA ARG A 306 -12.49 -8.93 -9.46
C ARG A 306 -12.11 -10.25 -10.13
N SER A 307 -12.34 -10.40 -11.44
CA SER A 307 -12.00 -11.63 -12.17
C SER A 307 -10.49 -11.86 -12.23
N LEU A 308 -9.67 -10.81 -12.37
CA LEU A 308 -8.21 -10.91 -12.29
C LEU A 308 -7.73 -11.32 -10.89
N VAL A 309 -8.40 -10.87 -9.82
CA VAL A 309 -8.06 -11.30 -8.45
C VAL A 309 -8.44 -12.76 -8.19
N LEU A 310 -9.58 -13.21 -8.74
CA LEU A 310 -10.13 -14.55 -8.49
C LEU A 310 -9.56 -15.64 -9.41
N SER A 311 -9.05 -15.28 -10.60
CA SER A 311 -8.43 -16.24 -11.53
C SER A 311 -7.15 -16.83 -10.94
N LYS A 312 -7.07 -18.16 -10.89
CA LYS A 312 -5.83 -18.89 -10.60
C LYS A 312 -4.89 -18.88 -11.81
N GLU A 313 -3.61 -19.17 -11.58
CA GLU A 313 -2.62 -19.38 -12.64
C GLU A 313 -2.94 -20.71 -13.36
N SER A 314 -3.95 -20.70 -14.23
CA SER A 314 -4.11 -21.75 -15.25
C SER A 314 -3.19 -21.43 -16.43
N GLU A 315 -2.56 -22.47 -16.98
CA GLU A 315 -1.73 -22.33 -18.17
C GLU A 315 -2.58 -21.80 -19.35
N GLY A 316 -2.30 -20.57 -19.80
CA GLY A 316 -2.82 -20.04 -21.08
C GLY A 316 -3.67 -18.76 -21.05
N GLU A 317 -4.08 -18.23 -19.89
CA GLU A 317 -5.05 -17.11 -19.86
C GLU A 317 -4.43 -15.69 -19.93
N MET A 318 -3.39 -15.37 -19.15
CA MET A 318 -2.74 -14.05 -19.17
C MET A 318 -1.33 -14.10 -18.55
N CYS A 319 -0.37 -13.36 -19.12
CA CYS A 319 0.97 -13.28 -18.55
C CYS A 319 0.98 -12.61 -17.16
N PHE A 320 1.77 -13.15 -16.22
CA PHE A 320 1.86 -12.65 -14.83
C PHE A 320 2.12 -11.14 -14.73
N LEU A 321 3.09 -10.60 -15.46
CA LEU A 321 3.41 -9.16 -15.40
C LEU A 321 2.33 -8.28 -16.01
N ASN A 322 1.62 -8.78 -17.03
CA ASN A 322 0.46 -8.09 -17.60
C ASN A 322 -0.69 -8.05 -16.59
N LYS A 323 -0.98 -9.19 -15.95
CA LYS A 323 -1.98 -9.30 -14.87
C LYS A 323 -1.67 -8.37 -13.72
N LEU A 324 -0.41 -8.33 -13.27
CA LEU A 324 0.05 -7.45 -12.21
C LEU A 324 -0.08 -5.97 -12.58
N LEU A 325 0.26 -5.59 -13.83
CA LEU A 325 0.04 -4.24 -14.32
C LEU A 325 -1.44 -3.85 -14.25
N LEU A 326 -2.34 -4.70 -14.76
CA LEU A 326 -3.78 -4.47 -14.75
C LEU A 326 -4.34 -4.33 -13.33
N LEU A 327 -3.95 -5.23 -12.42
CA LEU A 327 -4.35 -5.16 -11.01
C LEU A 327 -3.87 -3.86 -10.36
N ALA A 328 -2.62 -3.45 -10.61
CA ALA A 328 -2.06 -2.24 -10.02
C ALA A 328 -2.73 -0.96 -10.53
N VAL A 329 -3.01 -0.85 -11.84
CA VAL A 329 -3.67 0.35 -12.41
C VAL A 329 -5.17 0.40 -12.08
N LEU A 330 -5.85 -0.73 -12.03
CA LEU A 330 -7.27 -0.77 -11.62
C LEU A 330 -7.41 -0.49 -10.13
N GLY A 331 -6.56 -1.11 -9.31
CA GLY A 331 -6.47 -0.80 -7.88
C GLY A 331 -6.18 0.67 -7.63
N TRP A 332 -5.41 1.33 -8.51
CA TRP A 332 -5.24 2.78 -8.48
C TRP A 332 -6.51 3.56 -8.65
N LEU A 333 -7.20 3.30 -9.76
CA LEU A 333 -8.39 4.03 -10.16
C LEU A 333 -9.43 4.02 -9.03
N PHE A 334 -9.66 2.87 -8.43
CA PHE A 334 -10.69 2.70 -7.41
C PHE A 334 -10.32 3.22 -6.01
N GLN A 335 -9.08 3.67 -5.81
CA GLN A 335 -8.66 4.36 -4.58
C GLN A 335 -8.69 5.89 -4.73
N ILE A 336 -8.99 6.41 -5.92
CA ILE A 336 -9.10 7.86 -6.14
C ILE A 336 -10.38 8.36 -5.45
N PRO A 337 -10.31 9.42 -4.61
CA PRO A 337 -11.47 9.91 -3.84
C PRO A 337 -12.69 10.35 -4.66
N THR A 338 -12.52 10.57 -5.96
CA THR A 338 -13.62 10.94 -6.86
C THR A 338 -14.50 9.74 -7.23
N VAL A 339 -14.03 8.52 -7.03
CA VAL A 339 -14.76 7.28 -7.31
C VAL A 339 -15.62 6.90 -6.08
N PRO A 340 -16.95 6.82 -6.20
CA PRO A 340 -17.83 6.50 -5.07
C PRO A 340 -17.59 5.09 -4.52
N GLU A 341 -17.48 4.95 -3.20
CA GLU A 341 -17.36 3.66 -2.52
C GLU A 341 -18.58 2.76 -2.75
N ASP A 342 -19.77 3.35 -2.95
CA ASP A 342 -21.02 2.64 -3.24
C ASP A 342 -20.92 1.75 -4.49
N LEU A 343 -20.01 2.06 -5.43
CA LEU A 343 -19.75 1.22 -6.60
C LEU A 343 -19.28 -0.20 -6.23
N PHE A 344 -18.65 -0.38 -5.06
CA PHE A 344 -18.22 -1.69 -4.58
C PHE A 344 -19.36 -2.52 -3.98
N PHE A 345 -20.43 -1.86 -3.53
CA PHE A 345 -21.56 -2.48 -2.81
C PHE A 345 -22.81 -2.67 -3.67
N LEU A 346 -22.86 -2.07 -4.87
CA LEU A 346 -23.87 -2.41 -5.87
C LEU A 346 -23.69 -3.88 -6.26
N GLY A 347 -24.64 -4.73 -5.84
CA GLY A 347 -24.66 -6.15 -6.18
C GLY A 347 -24.71 -6.37 -7.69
N ASP A 348 -24.19 -7.51 -8.15
CA ASP A 348 -24.10 -7.93 -9.56
C ASP A 348 -25.45 -7.98 -10.31
N GLY A 349 -26.59 -7.77 -9.62
CA GLY A 349 -27.96 -7.93 -10.15
C GLY A 349 -28.47 -6.89 -11.16
N GLN A 350 -27.60 -6.11 -11.82
CA GLN A 350 -27.99 -5.23 -12.95
C GLN A 350 -27.18 -5.44 -14.23
N LEU A 351 -26.34 -6.49 -14.29
CA LEU A 351 -25.72 -6.88 -15.55
C LEU A 351 -26.72 -7.67 -16.39
N ASP A 352 -27.62 -6.96 -17.07
CA ASP A 352 -28.28 -7.48 -18.26
C ASP A 352 -27.19 -8.02 -19.19
N ALA A 353 -27.08 -9.36 -19.27
CA ALA A 353 -26.47 -10.12 -20.33
C ALA A 353 -25.31 -9.42 -21.08
N PHE A 354 -24.19 -9.15 -20.40
CA PHE A 354 -22.92 -8.96 -21.11
C PHE A 354 -22.30 -10.33 -21.39
N GLU A 355 -23.01 -11.13 -22.20
CA GLU A 355 -22.39 -12.21 -22.94
C GLU A 355 -21.26 -11.58 -23.77
N VAL A 356 -20.02 -11.79 -23.35
CA VAL A 356 -18.87 -11.71 -24.24
C VAL A 356 -19.06 -12.86 -25.23
N ASN A 357 -19.87 -12.62 -26.26
CA ASN A 357 -20.16 -13.58 -27.31
C ASN A 357 -18.85 -14.19 -27.82
N THR A 358 -18.77 -15.50 -27.66
CA THR A 358 -17.65 -16.39 -27.87
C THR A 358 -17.32 -16.50 -29.35
N VAL A 359 -16.50 -15.56 -29.83
CA VAL A 359 -15.45 -15.87 -30.81
C VAL A 359 -14.16 -15.37 -30.19
N VAL A 360 -13.65 -16.15 -29.24
CA VAL A 360 -12.41 -15.85 -28.54
C VAL A 360 -11.28 -16.14 -29.51
N SER A 361 -10.56 -15.11 -29.95
CA SER A 361 -9.24 -15.32 -30.57
C SER A 361 -8.39 -16.06 -29.54
N GLU A 362 -7.97 -17.29 -29.85
CA GLU A 362 -7.25 -18.16 -28.90
C GLU A 362 -5.94 -17.51 -28.42
N HIS A 363 -5.36 -16.60 -29.20
CA HIS A 363 -4.10 -15.92 -28.92
C HIS A 363 -4.26 -14.39 -29.04
N GLY A 364 -3.82 -13.64 -28.03
CA GLY A 364 -3.87 -12.18 -27.97
C GLY A 364 -2.75 -11.59 -27.12
N LEU A 365 -2.62 -10.26 -27.14
CA LEU A 365 -1.54 -9.52 -26.48
C LEU A 365 -1.48 -9.77 -24.96
N ASP A 366 -2.62 -10.08 -24.34
CA ASP A 366 -2.75 -10.35 -22.91
C ASP A 366 -1.97 -11.60 -22.46
N SER A 367 -1.87 -12.62 -23.33
CA SER A 367 -1.13 -13.85 -23.07
C SER A 367 0.38 -13.69 -23.31
N MET A 368 0.81 -12.61 -23.96
CA MET A 368 2.21 -12.38 -24.34
C MET A 368 2.98 -11.62 -23.25
N PRO A 369 4.26 -11.93 -22.99
CA PRO A 369 5.04 -11.25 -21.96
C PRO A 369 5.56 -9.89 -22.45
N VAL A 370 4.65 -8.95 -22.73
CA VAL A 370 4.97 -7.61 -23.28
C VAL A 370 5.35 -6.59 -22.22
N VAL A 371 4.95 -6.81 -20.97
CA VAL A 371 5.30 -5.95 -19.84
C VAL A 371 6.59 -6.43 -19.19
N ASP A 372 7.56 -5.53 -19.03
CA ASP A 372 8.76 -5.74 -18.22
C ASP A 372 8.65 -5.01 -16.86
N GLN A 373 9.64 -5.25 -15.99
CA GLN A 373 9.67 -4.64 -14.66
C GLN A 373 9.75 -3.10 -14.75
N HIS A 374 10.45 -2.55 -15.74
CA HIS A 374 10.61 -1.11 -15.92
C HIS A 374 9.27 -0.44 -16.29
N LEU A 375 8.53 -1.03 -17.22
CA LEU A 375 7.22 -0.56 -17.67
C LEU A 375 6.21 -0.63 -16.52
N LEU A 376 6.28 -1.68 -15.69
CA LEU A 376 5.47 -1.80 -14.48
C LEU A 376 5.74 -0.64 -13.50
N TYR A 377 7.00 -0.32 -13.19
CA TYR A 377 7.36 0.83 -12.34
C TYR A 377 6.94 2.17 -12.96
N THR A 378 7.04 2.29 -14.29
CA THR A 378 6.67 3.51 -15.03
C THR A 378 5.14 3.70 -15.06
N CYS A 379 4.39 2.61 -15.05
CA CYS A 379 2.93 2.65 -15.12
C CYS A 379 2.23 2.74 -13.78
N CYS A 380 2.84 2.25 -12.71
CA CYS A 380 2.19 2.10 -11.42
C CYS A 380 2.77 3.08 -10.38
N PRO A 381 2.08 4.18 -10.07
CA PRO A 381 2.59 5.18 -9.14
C PRO A 381 2.77 4.63 -7.71
N TYR A 382 1.93 3.67 -7.28
CA TYR A 382 2.08 2.94 -6.00
C TYR A 382 3.41 2.27 -5.84
N ILE A 383 3.91 1.62 -6.88
CA ILE A 383 5.11 0.81 -6.76
C ILE A 383 6.33 1.74 -6.58
N GLY A 384 6.27 2.94 -7.18
CA GLY A 384 7.21 4.03 -6.92
C GLY A 384 7.17 4.50 -5.46
N GLU A 385 5.99 4.81 -4.92
CA GLU A 385 5.84 5.23 -3.51
C GLU A 385 6.19 4.11 -2.52
N LEU A 386 5.77 2.88 -2.77
CA LEU A 386 6.13 1.70 -1.99
C LEU A 386 7.64 1.50 -1.98
N ARG A 387 8.32 1.69 -3.12
CA ARG A 387 9.79 1.65 -3.18
C ARG A 387 10.42 2.75 -2.33
N LYS A 388 9.88 3.98 -2.35
CA LYS A 388 10.35 5.08 -1.48
C LYS A 388 10.13 4.73 0.00
N LEU A 389 8.97 4.17 0.35
CA LEU A 389 8.64 3.72 1.70
C LEU A 389 9.57 2.59 2.16
N LEU A 390 9.76 1.56 1.34
CA LEU A 390 10.68 0.44 1.61
C LEU A 390 12.13 0.94 1.72
N ALA A 391 12.57 1.85 0.85
CA ALA A 391 13.89 2.47 0.93
C ALA A 391 14.06 3.31 2.20
N SER A 392 13.01 4.02 2.64
CA SER A 392 13.01 4.78 3.89
C SER A 392 13.06 3.86 5.12
N TRP A 393 12.42 2.69 5.04
CA TRP A 393 12.42 1.66 6.07
C TRP A 393 13.79 0.98 6.18
N VAL A 394 14.37 0.56 5.05
CA VAL A 394 15.74 0.03 4.95
C VAL A 394 16.79 1.05 5.42
N SER A 395 16.52 2.35 5.24
CA SER A 395 17.38 3.43 5.76
C SER A 395 17.30 3.64 7.29
N GLY A 396 16.42 2.90 7.99
CA GLY A 396 16.37 2.82 9.45
C GLY A 396 15.37 3.76 10.14
N SER A 397 14.29 4.19 9.48
CA SER A 397 13.28 5.09 10.05
C SER A 397 12.17 4.36 10.86
N SER A 398 12.52 3.36 11.67
CA SER A 398 11.57 2.50 12.41
C SER A 398 11.00 3.12 13.72
N GLY A 399 10.69 4.41 13.75
CA GLY A 399 10.02 5.03 14.90
C GLY A 399 8.50 4.91 14.80
N ARG A 400 7.84 4.30 15.80
CA ARG A 400 6.36 4.15 15.95
C ARG A 400 5.55 5.47 16.07
N SER A 401 6.17 6.61 15.78
CA SER A 401 5.53 7.91 15.66
C SER A 401 6.29 8.64 14.57
N GLY A 402 5.63 8.95 13.44
CA GLY A 402 6.18 9.50 12.19
C GLY A 402 7.52 10.21 12.35
N GLY A 403 8.60 9.43 12.32
CA GLY A 403 9.91 9.86 12.79
C GLY A 403 10.50 10.84 11.80
N PHE A 404 10.55 12.11 12.20
CA PHE A 404 11.36 13.16 11.61
C PHE A 404 12.61 12.57 10.95
N VAL A 405 12.72 12.78 9.63
CA VAL A 405 13.96 12.74 8.84
C VAL A 405 15.11 13.07 9.78
N ARG A 406 16.10 12.17 9.91
CA ARG A 406 17.30 12.43 10.73
C ARG A 406 17.70 13.87 10.49
N LYS A 407 17.56 14.73 11.51
CA LYS A 407 18.00 16.13 11.42
C LYS A 407 19.45 16.06 10.97
N ILE A 408 19.68 16.32 9.69
CA ILE A 408 20.99 16.71 9.23
C ILE A 408 21.10 18.09 9.88
N THR A 409 21.76 18.15 11.03
CA THR A 409 22.20 19.43 11.56
C THR A 409 23.03 20.05 10.45
N PRO A 410 22.58 21.14 9.79
CA PRO A 410 23.45 21.81 8.87
C PRO A 410 24.60 22.29 9.75
N THR A 411 25.76 21.64 9.65
CA THR A 411 26.98 22.25 10.14
C THR A 411 27.11 23.49 9.29
N THR A 412 26.78 24.65 9.86
CA THR A 412 27.09 25.92 9.25
C THR A 412 28.52 25.81 8.75
N THR A 413 28.74 25.94 7.45
CA THR A 413 30.06 26.31 6.96
C THR A 413 30.36 27.61 7.68
N THR A 414 31.11 27.53 8.78
CA THR A 414 31.83 28.68 9.31
C THR A 414 32.50 29.27 8.08
N GLY A 415 32.09 30.49 7.73
CA GLY A 415 32.52 31.14 6.51
C GLY A 415 34.03 31.05 6.36
N LEU A 416 34.50 31.22 5.12
CA LEU A 416 35.90 31.44 4.79
C LEU A 416 36.47 32.60 5.63
N GLY A 417 36.87 32.29 6.86
CA GLY A 417 37.19 33.22 7.93
C GLY A 417 38.02 32.47 8.96
N ALA A 418 39.16 33.07 9.29
CA ALA A 418 40.26 32.60 10.12
C ALA A 418 39.99 31.38 11.02
N GLN A 419 40.79 30.32 10.82
CA GLN A 419 40.80 29.10 11.65
C GLN A 419 40.81 29.44 13.16
N PRO A 420 39.83 28.95 13.95
CA PRO A 420 39.91 29.03 15.41
C PRO A 420 41.02 28.08 15.93
N PRO A 421 41.55 28.31 17.15
CA PRO A 421 42.72 27.60 17.67
C PRO A 421 42.46 26.09 17.74
N ARG A 422 43.39 25.32 17.16
CA ARG A 422 43.39 23.84 17.14
C ARG A 422 43.30 23.29 18.57
N THR A 423 42.14 22.81 18.98
CA THR A 423 42.00 22.06 20.24
C THR A 423 42.67 20.69 20.10
N THR A 424 43.27 20.18 21.18
CA THR A 424 43.92 18.86 21.21
C THR A 424 42.97 17.73 20.80
N GLN A 425 41.67 17.84 21.10
CA GLN A 425 40.64 16.90 20.65
C GLN A 425 40.44 16.92 19.12
N GLY A 426 40.48 18.10 18.49
CA GLY A 426 40.37 18.22 17.03
C GLY A 426 41.56 17.61 16.29
N LEU A 427 42.77 17.72 16.85
CA LEU A 427 43.97 17.07 16.33
C LEU A 427 43.87 15.54 16.44
N GLN A 428 43.40 15.03 17.58
CA GLN A 428 43.22 13.59 17.79
C GLN A 428 42.21 12.97 16.80
N ALA A 429 41.13 13.69 16.49
CA ALA A 429 40.15 13.26 15.49
C ALA A 429 40.74 13.18 14.07
N GLN A 430 41.58 14.15 13.70
CA GLN A 430 42.29 14.15 12.41
C GLN A 430 43.31 13.00 12.33
N LEU A 431 44.02 12.71 13.42
CA LEU A 431 44.96 11.58 13.48
C LEU A 431 44.23 10.23 13.38
N ALA A 432 43.09 10.08 14.06
CA ALA A 432 42.26 8.88 13.93
C ALA A 432 41.72 8.70 12.50
N GLN A 433 41.33 9.78 11.84
CA GLN A 433 40.89 9.75 10.44
C GLN A 433 42.03 9.37 9.49
N ALA A 434 43.24 9.90 9.70
CA ALA A 434 44.42 9.54 8.93
C ALA A 434 44.83 8.07 9.16
N PHE A 435 44.73 7.59 10.40
CA PHE A 435 44.93 6.18 10.73
C PHE A 435 43.99 5.27 9.92
N PHE A 436 42.67 5.54 9.92
CA PHE A 436 41.73 4.72 9.17
C PHE A 436 41.84 4.84 7.66
N HIS A 437 42.38 5.94 7.13
CA HIS A 437 42.64 6.08 5.69
C HIS A 437 43.70 5.08 5.19
N ASN A 438 44.65 4.75 6.05
CA ASN A 438 45.75 3.82 5.76
C ASN A 438 45.41 2.36 6.15
N GLN A 439 44.17 2.06 6.52
CA GLN A 439 43.73 0.75 6.99
C GLN A 439 42.52 0.24 6.19
N PRO A 440 42.26 -1.08 6.16
CA PRO A 440 41.08 -1.63 5.51
C PRO A 440 39.78 -1.00 6.06
N PRO A 441 38.79 -0.68 5.20
CA PRO A 441 37.51 -0.13 5.64
C PRO A 441 36.77 -0.99 6.67
N SER A 442 37.02 -2.31 6.68
CA SER A 442 36.49 -3.25 7.67
C SER A 442 36.94 -2.91 9.10
N LEU A 443 38.21 -2.56 9.32
CA LEU A 443 38.75 -2.21 10.63
C LEU A 443 38.01 -1.00 11.24
N ARG A 444 37.78 0.02 10.42
CA ARG A 444 37.03 1.21 10.84
C ARG A 444 35.61 0.86 11.28
N ARG A 445 34.91 0.04 10.49
CA ARG A 445 33.55 -0.41 10.83
C ARG A 445 33.53 -1.22 12.13
N THR A 446 34.52 -2.09 12.34
CA THR A 446 34.65 -2.87 13.58
C THR A 446 34.85 -1.96 14.79
N VAL A 447 35.74 -0.96 14.69
CA VAL A 447 35.98 0.00 15.79
C VAL A 447 34.74 0.85 16.08
N GLU A 448 34.06 1.36 15.05
CA GLU A 448 32.82 2.13 15.20
C GLU A 448 31.69 1.28 15.83
N PHE A 449 31.55 0.03 15.38
CA PHE A 449 30.59 -0.93 15.94
C PHE A 449 30.86 -1.23 17.41
N VAL A 450 32.12 -1.53 17.77
CA VAL A 450 32.53 -1.75 19.17
C VAL A 450 32.22 -0.53 20.01
N ALA A 451 32.56 0.67 19.54
CA ALA A 451 32.30 1.90 20.27
C ALA A 451 30.80 2.13 20.54
N GLU A 452 29.92 1.81 19.59
CA GLU A 452 28.47 1.90 19.78
C GLU A 452 27.91 0.87 20.76
N ARG A 453 28.32 -0.39 20.62
CA ARG A 453 27.84 -1.48 21.48
C ARG A 453 28.33 -1.29 22.92
N ILE A 454 29.61 -0.94 23.10
CA ILE A 454 30.19 -0.68 24.43
C ILE A 454 29.59 0.58 25.05
N GLY A 455 29.40 1.65 24.29
CA GLY A 455 28.74 2.86 24.79
C GLY A 455 27.32 2.59 25.29
N SER A 456 26.55 1.79 24.55
CA SER A 456 25.19 1.38 24.96
C SER A 456 25.20 0.45 26.18
N ASN A 457 26.13 -0.50 26.22
CA ASN A 457 26.27 -1.42 27.35
C ASN A 457 26.72 -0.70 28.63
N CYS A 458 27.56 0.34 28.50
CA CYS A 458 27.94 1.21 29.60
C CYS A 458 26.71 1.85 30.24
N VAL A 459 25.83 2.47 29.45
CA VAL A 459 24.59 3.07 29.95
C VAL A 459 23.70 2.04 30.67
N LYS A 460 23.54 0.84 30.08
CA LYS A 460 22.79 -0.25 30.72
C LYS A 460 23.41 -0.68 32.05
N HIS A 461 24.73 -0.78 32.11
CA HIS A 461 25.47 -1.14 33.32
C HIS A 461 25.28 -0.07 34.42
N ILE A 462 25.42 1.21 34.08
CA ILE A 462 25.19 2.32 35.03
C ILE A 462 23.74 2.31 35.54
N LYS A 463 22.77 2.01 34.67
CA LYS A 463 21.38 1.86 35.10
C LYS A 463 21.21 0.71 36.09
N ALA A 464 21.81 -0.45 35.80
CA ALA A 464 21.68 -1.66 36.60
C ALA A 464 22.48 -1.63 37.92
N THR A 465 23.48 -0.75 38.04
CA THR A 465 24.34 -0.62 39.22
C THR A 465 24.02 0.68 39.95
N LEU A 466 24.64 1.78 39.55
CA LEU A 466 24.53 3.09 40.23
C LEU A 466 23.08 3.57 40.39
N VAL A 467 22.28 3.55 39.33
CA VAL A 467 20.89 4.05 39.42
C VAL A 467 20.04 3.14 40.29
N ALA A 468 20.22 1.82 40.20
CA ALA A 468 19.52 0.88 41.06
C ALA A 468 19.89 1.08 42.55
N ASP A 469 21.16 1.35 42.85
CA ASP A 469 21.62 1.64 44.22
C ASP A 469 21.01 2.94 44.76
N LEU A 470 20.97 4.00 43.95
CA LEU A 470 20.33 5.26 44.33
C LEU A 470 18.82 5.10 44.53
N VAL A 471 18.16 4.25 43.75
CA VAL A 471 16.74 3.93 43.94
C VAL A 471 16.52 3.16 45.25
N ARG A 472 17.38 2.19 45.59
CA ARG A 472 17.31 1.49 46.89
C ARG A 472 17.52 2.44 48.06
N GLN A 473 18.45 3.39 47.94
CA GLN A 473 18.64 4.45 48.94
C GLN A 473 17.41 5.37 49.05
N ALA A 474 16.73 5.67 47.92
CA ALA A 474 15.48 6.41 47.94
C ALA A 474 14.38 5.68 48.70
N GLU A 475 14.27 4.36 48.48
CA GLU A 475 13.29 3.51 49.16
C GLU A 475 13.56 3.41 50.67
N SER A 476 14.82 3.32 51.11
CA SER A 476 15.17 3.31 52.54
C SER A 476 14.89 4.67 53.20
N LEU A 477 15.26 5.77 52.56
CA LEU A 477 14.98 7.12 53.05
C LEU A 477 13.47 7.40 53.13
N LEU A 478 12.71 6.91 52.15
CA LEU A 478 11.25 7.00 52.18
C LEU A 478 10.67 6.24 53.38
N GLN A 479 11.18 5.05 53.66
CA GLN A 479 10.72 4.25 54.81
C GLN A 479 11.05 4.91 56.14
N GLU A 480 12.24 5.50 56.29
CA GLU A 480 12.64 6.26 57.49
C GLU A 480 11.76 7.50 57.70
N GLN A 481 11.45 8.24 56.64
CA GLN A 481 10.58 9.43 56.71
C GLN A 481 9.13 9.06 57.06
N LEU A 482 8.62 7.94 56.54
CA LEU A 482 7.29 7.42 56.87
C LEU A 482 7.17 6.96 58.33
N VAL A 483 8.27 6.47 58.93
CA VAL A 483 8.33 6.09 60.35
C VAL A 483 8.46 7.32 61.26
N THR A 484 9.17 8.36 60.80
CA THR A 484 9.45 9.57 61.60
C THR A 484 8.31 10.60 61.56
N GLN A 485 7.60 10.71 60.43
CA GLN A 485 6.45 11.61 60.23
C GLN A 485 5.13 10.81 60.28
N GLY A 486 4.75 10.33 61.47
CA GLY A 486 3.59 9.46 61.64
C GLY A 486 2.33 9.98 60.94
N ARG A 487 1.79 9.20 59.98
CA ARG A 487 0.45 9.23 59.33
C ARG A 487 -0.19 10.57 58.94
N GLU A 488 0.47 11.72 59.06
CA GLU A 488 0.04 12.96 58.42
C GLU A 488 0.66 13.02 57.03
N GLY A 489 -0.17 12.73 56.02
CA GLY A 489 0.24 12.63 54.62
C GLY A 489 0.79 13.96 54.09
N GLY A 490 2.12 14.08 54.07
CA GLY A 490 2.81 15.07 53.25
C GLY A 490 2.53 14.83 51.76
N ASP A 491 2.47 15.91 50.99
CA ASP A 491 2.24 15.85 49.54
C ASP A 491 3.29 14.93 48.88
N PRO A 492 2.89 13.85 48.16
CA PRO A 492 3.82 12.95 47.49
C PRO A 492 4.72 13.65 46.48
N ALA A 493 4.31 14.81 45.95
CA ALA A 493 5.16 15.62 45.08
C ALA A 493 6.33 16.28 45.84
N GLN A 494 6.09 16.76 47.07
CA GLN A 494 7.11 17.40 47.90
C GLN A 494 8.14 16.38 48.41
N LEU A 495 7.68 15.21 48.85
CA LEU A 495 8.57 14.11 49.26
C LEU A 495 9.46 13.65 48.11
N LEU A 496 8.91 13.55 46.89
CA LEU A 496 9.67 13.22 45.70
C LEU A 496 10.74 14.26 45.38
N GLU A 497 10.42 15.54 45.54
CA GLU A 497 11.36 16.64 45.28
C GLU A 497 12.53 16.64 46.26
N ILE A 498 12.26 16.41 47.55
CA ILE A 498 13.29 16.26 48.59
C ILE A 498 14.22 15.08 48.27
N LEU A 499 13.67 13.89 47.99
CA LEU A 499 14.46 12.70 47.64
C LEU A 499 15.29 12.91 46.37
N CYS A 500 14.71 13.54 45.34
CA CYS A 500 15.44 13.83 44.11
C CYS A 500 16.59 14.82 44.34
N SER A 501 16.40 15.83 45.19
CA SER A 501 17.45 16.82 45.50
C SER A 501 18.66 16.19 46.21
N GLN A 502 18.44 15.18 47.05
CA GLN A 502 19.50 14.48 47.80
C GLN A 502 20.25 13.47 46.92
N LEU A 503 19.55 12.79 46.01
CA LEU A 503 20.11 11.67 45.24
C LEU A 503 20.68 12.07 43.87
N CYS A 504 20.15 13.10 43.22
CA CYS A 504 20.64 13.53 41.90
C CYS A 504 22.13 13.95 41.89
N PRO A 505 22.70 14.60 42.93
CA PRO A 505 24.14 14.92 42.97
C PRO A 505 25.04 13.68 42.91
N HIS A 506 24.61 12.55 43.47
CA HIS A 506 25.34 11.28 43.42
C HIS A 506 25.42 10.71 41.99
N GLY A 507 24.53 11.15 41.09
CA GLY A 507 24.58 10.82 39.66
C GLY A 507 25.83 11.32 38.94
N ALA A 508 26.59 12.27 39.50
CA ALA A 508 27.86 12.73 38.93
C ALA A 508 28.91 11.59 38.82
N GLN A 509 28.82 10.58 39.69
CA GLN A 509 29.69 9.39 39.66
C GLN A 509 29.51 8.55 38.39
N ALA A 510 28.37 8.69 37.69
CA ALA A 510 28.08 7.97 36.45
C ALA A 510 29.13 8.23 35.36
N LEU A 511 29.69 9.44 35.28
CA LEU A 511 30.70 9.79 34.28
C LEU A 511 32.04 9.11 34.55
N THR A 512 32.45 9.03 35.82
CA THR A 512 33.68 8.35 36.24
C THR A 512 33.55 6.84 36.00
N LEU A 513 32.47 6.22 36.51
CA LEU A 513 32.20 4.80 36.31
C LEU A 513 32.01 4.44 34.83
N GLY A 514 31.39 5.34 34.06
CA GLY A 514 31.20 5.15 32.64
C GLY A 514 32.51 5.17 31.85
N ARG A 515 33.46 6.03 32.24
CA ARG A 515 34.81 6.07 31.67
C ARG A 515 35.59 4.80 32.00
N GLU A 516 35.57 4.36 33.25
CA GLU A 516 36.24 3.13 33.69
C GLU A 516 35.69 1.89 32.96
N PHE A 517 34.36 1.82 32.80
CA PHE A 517 33.71 0.74 32.06
C PHE A 517 34.19 0.68 30.61
N CYS A 518 34.22 1.83 29.92
CA CYS A 518 34.65 1.90 28.52
C CYS A 518 36.15 1.56 28.37
N GLN A 519 36.99 2.04 29.29
CA GLN A 519 38.42 1.72 29.30
C GLN A 519 38.69 0.23 29.50
N LYS A 520 37.91 -0.44 30.36
CA LYS A 520 38.08 -1.87 30.65
C LYS A 520 37.50 -2.80 29.57
N LYS A 521 36.35 -2.46 28.99
CA LYS A 521 35.59 -3.36 28.12
C LYS A 521 35.87 -3.17 26.62
N SER A 522 36.25 -1.97 26.17
CA SER A 522 36.48 -1.72 24.75
C SER A 522 37.68 -2.50 24.19
N PRO A 523 38.86 -2.56 24.85
CA PRO A 523 40.01 -3.26 24.30
C PRO A 523 39.73 -4.76 24.07
N GLY A 524 39.16 -5.45 25.06
CA GLY A 524 38.80 -6.86 24.94
C GLY A 524 37.78 -7.14 23.84
N ALA A 525 36.85 -6.21 23.57
CA ALA A 525 35.89 -6.33 22.48
C ALA A 525 36.52 -6.10 21.09
N VAL A 526 37.50 -5.22 20.98
CA VAL A 526 38.28 -5.02 19.74
C VAL A 526 39.14 -6.25 19.46
N GLN A 527 39.85 -6.78 20.47
CA GLN A 527 40.68 -7.97 20.35
C GLN A 527 39.89 -9.21 19.93
N ALA A 528 38.67 -9.40 20.45
CA ALA A 528 37.82 -10.54 20.11
C ALA A 528 37.25 -10.50 18.68
N LEU A 529 37.24 -9.32 18.03
CA LEU A 529 36.64 -9.13 16.71
C LEU A 529 37.67 -8.91 15.59
N LEU A 530 38.95 -8.77 15.94
CA LEU A 530 40.04 -8.64 14.97
C LEU A 530 40.82 -9.95 14.85
N PRO A 531 41.38 -10.25 13.66
CA PRO A 531 42.23 -11.42 13.48
C PRO A 531 43.46 -11.39 14.39
N GLU A 532 43.91 -12.55 14.87
CA GLU A 532 45.13 -12.68 15.70
C GLU A 532 46.40 -12.20 14.97
N GLU A 533 46.39 -12.20 13.64
CA GLU A 533 47.48 -11.72 12.78
C GLU A 533 47.57 -10.18 12.68
N THR A 534 46.69 -9.44 13.37
CA THR A 534 46.69 -7.97 13.32
C THR A 534 47.95 -7.40 13.95
N PRO A 535 48.71 -6.52 13.26
CA PRO A 535 49.92 -5.93 13.83
C PRO A 535 49.64 -5.20 15.15
N ALA A 536 50.48 -5.41 16.16
CA ALA A 536 50.28 -4.88 17.52
C ALA A 536 50.07 -3.35 17.56
N ALA A 537 50.73 -2.60 16.68
CA ALA A 537 50.57 -1.14 16.58
C ALA A 537 49.19 -0.72 16.05
N VAL A 538 48.63 -1.51 15.11
CA VAL A 538 47.29 -1.28 14.54
C VAL A 538 46.23 -1.65 15.57
N LEU A 539 46.42 -2.76 16.28
CA LEU A 539 45.54 -3.21 17.35
C LEU A 539 45.49 -2.18 18.48
N SER A 540 46.63 -1.75 19.00
CA SER A 540 46.73 -0.73 20.06
C SER A 540 46.08 0.60 19.65
N SER A 541 46.27 1.03 18.40
CA SER A 541 45.64 2.25 17.88
C SER A 541 44.11 2.10 17.77
N ALA A 542 43.63 0.96 17.27
CA ALA A 542 42.20 0.65 17.17
C ALA A 542 41.51 0.58 18.54
N GLU A 543 42.16 -0.03 19.53
CA GLU A 543 41.68 -0.09 20.92
C GLU A 543 41.54 1.30 21.54
N ASN A 544 42.59 2.13 21.41
CA ASN A 544 42.59 3.49 21.96
C ASN A 544 41.52 4.37 21.32
N ILE A 545 41.33 4.26 20.00
CA ILE A 545 40.27 4.97 19.28
C ILE A 545 38.89 4.46 19.72
N ALA A 546 38.70 3.15 19.85
CA ALA A 546 37.45 2.55 20.32
C ALA A 546 37.09 3.02 21.75
N VAL A 547 38.07 3.01 22.67
CA VAL A 547 37.90 3.53 24.04
C VAL A 547 37.49 4.99 24.03
N GLY A 548 38.17 5.82 23.22
CA GLY A 548 37.86 7.25 23.10
C GLY A 548 36.42 7.49 22.63
N LEU A 549 36.04 6.87 21.52
CA LEU A 549 34.70 6.99 20.93
C LEU A 549 33.60 6.43 21.83
N ALA A 550 33.83 5.27 22.46
CA ALA A 550 32.88 4.68 23.41
C ALA A 550 32.67 5.59 24.63
N THR A 551 33.76 6.12 25.18
CA THR A 551 33.73 7.02 26.34
C THR A 551 33.01 8.32 26.01
N GLU A 552 33.30 8.93 24.85
CA GLU A 552 32.63 10.15 24.41
C GLU A 552 31.12 9.93 24.28
N LYS A 553 30.71 8.87 23.56
CA LYS A 553 29.28 8.54 23.37
C LYS A 553 28.58 8.26 24.70
N ALA A 554 29.17 7.42 25.55
CA ALA A 554 28.58 7.05 26.84
C ALA A 554 28.48 8.26 27.78
N CYS A 555 29.57 9.01 27.95
CA CYS A 555 29.61 10.16 28.86
C CYS A 555 28.74 11.32 28.38
N ALA A 556 28.66 11.57 27.07
CA ALA A 556 27.75 12.58 26.51
C ALA A 556 26.28 12.21 26.75
N TRP A 557 25.94 10.92 26.61
CA TRP A 557 24.58 10.47 26.91
C TRP A 557 24.28 10.56 28.41
N LEU A 558 25.20 10.08 29.26
CA LEU A 558 25.04 10.09 30.71
C LEU A 558 24.93 11.51 31.25
N SER A 559 25.78 12.45 30.81
CA SER A 559 25.73 13.84 31.27
C SER A 559 24.39 14.52 30.94
N ALA A 560 23.82 14.21 29.78
CA ALA A 560 22.54 14.78 29.35
C ALA A 560 21.32 14.13 30.03
N ASN A 561 21.41 12.85 30.45
CA ASN A 561 20.21 12.06 30.80
C ASN A 561 20.20 11.49 32.23
N ILE A 562 21.34 11.44 32.94
CA ILE A 562 21.43 10.72 34.23
C ILE A 562 20.48 11.28 35.30
N THR A 563 20.35 12.61 35.40
CA THR A 563 19.45 13.27 36.37
C THR A 563 17.98 12.96 36.10
N ALA A 564 17.58 13.00 34.82
CA ALA A 564 16.21 12.67 34.43
C ALA A 564 15.90 11.18 34.65
N LEU A 565 16.89 10.31 34.40
CA LEU A 565 16.78 8.88 34.62
C LEU A 565 16.58 8.57 36.11
N ILE A 566 17.40 9.14 37.01
CA ILE A 566 17.27 8.97 38.46
C ILE A 566 15.89 9.43 38.93
N ARG A 567 15.46 10.65 38.55
CA ARG A 567 14.14 11.20 38.94
C ARG A 567 12.99 10.29 38.53
N ARG A 568 13.05 9.72 37.32
CA ARG A 568 11.99 8.84 36.79
C ARG A 568 11.92 7.52 37.56
N GLU A 569 13.05 6.88 37.79
CA GLU A 569 13.10 5.58 38.48
C GLU A 569 12.76 5.73 39.98
N VAL A 570 13.22 6.81 40.63
CA VAL A 570 12.83 7.17 42.00
C VAL A 570 11.32 7.44 42.08
N LYS A 571 10.73 8.17 41.13
CA LYS A 571 9.27 8.38 41.08
C LYS A 571 8.49 7.06 40.98
N ALA A 572 8.97 6.14 40.14
CA ALA A 572 8.35 4.84 39.99
C ALA A 572 8.45 4.00 41.29
N ALA A 573 9.59 4.05 41.98
CA ALA A 573 9.78 3.40 43.28
C ALA A 573 8.85 3.98 44.35
N VAL A 574 8.86 5.31 44.55
CA VAL A 574 8.00 6.01 45.52
C VAL A 574 6.51 5.71 45.26
N SER A 575 6.08 5.75 43.99
CA SER A 575 4.69 5.46 43.62
C SER A 575 4.30 4.00 43.94
N ARG A 576 5.21 3.04 43.79
CA ARG A 576 4.96 1.63 44.14
C ARG A 576 4.84 1.45 45.65
N THR A 577 5.74 2.07 46.42
CA THR A 577 5.72 1.98 47.89
C THR A 577 4.48 2.65 48.49
N LEU A 578 4.04 3.79 47.94
CA LEU A 578 2.79 4.46 48.36
C LEU A 578 1.54 3.65 48.01
N ARG A 579 1.50 2.99 46.83
CA ARG A 579 0.37 2.11 46.46
C ARG A 579 0.29 0.86 47.31
N ALA A 580 1.43 0.31 47.75
CA ALA A 580 1.48 -0.86 48.62
C ALA A 580 0.98 -0.57 50.06
N GLN A 581 0.85 0.71 50.45
CA GLN A 581 0.39 1.12 51.80
C GLN A 581 -1.03 1.71 51.83
N GLY A 582 -1.68 1.92 50.67
CA GLY A 582 -3.07 2.38 50.60
C GLY A 582 -4.07 1.23 50.82
N PRO A 583 -5.27 1.49 51.40
CA PRO A 583 -6.32 0.47 51.44
C PRO A 583 -6.69 0.09 50.00
N GLU A 584 -6.73 -1.22 49.71
CA GLU A 584 -7.10 -1.77 48.40
C GLU A 584 -8.43 -1.18 47.93
N SER A 585 -8.36 -0.19 47.04
CA SER A 585 -9.54 0.47 46.50
C SER A 585 -10.12 -0.38 45.38
N ALA A 586 -11.23 -1.04 45.69
CA ALA A 586 -12.13 -1.68 44.77
C ALA A 586 -12.69 -0.68 43.74
N THR A 587 -11.90 -0.34 42.72
CA THR A 587 -12.40 0.30 41.51
C THR A 587 -12.69 -0.77 40.47
N ARG A 588 -13.75 -1.55 40.74
CA ARG A 588 -14.39 -2.38 39.73
C ARG A 588 -15.11 -1.44 38.77
N GLY A 589 -14.51 -1.19 37.61
CA GLY A 589 -15.25 -0.66 36.45
C GLY A 589 -16.46 -1.55 36.18
N GLU A 590 -17.56 -0.92 35.82
CA GLU A 590 -18.82 -1.54 35.44
C GLU A 590 -18.56 -2.75 34.52
N ARG A 591 -18.92 -3.95 34.99
CA ARG A 591 -18.74 -5.19 34.23
C ARG A 591 -19.65 -5.15 33.01
N ARG A 592 -19.08 -4.95 31.82
CA ARG A 592 -19.79 -5.16 30.55
C ARG A 592 -20.05 -6.67 30.38
N GLY A 593 -21.28 -7.10 30.66
CA GLY A 593 -21.85 -8.34 30.12
C GLY A 593 -21.33 -9.70 30.62
N CYS A 594 -20.28 -9.82 31.46
CA CYS A 594 -19.89 -11.14 32.00
C CYS A 594 -20.69 -11.54 33.25
N SER A 595 -20.88 -12.85 33.43
CA SER A 595 -21.52 -13.43 34.63
C SER A 595 -20.74 -13.05 35.91
N ARG A 596 -21.42 -13.03 37.06
CA ARG A 596 -20.79 -12.59 38.33
C ARG A 596 -19.64 -13.51 38.78
N ALA A 597 -19.65 -14.78 38.34
CA ALA A 597 -18.67 -15.83 38.64
C ALA A 597 -17.49 -15.91 37.64
N CYS A 598 -17.49 -15.07 36.61
CA CYS A 598 -16.43 -14.98 35.61
C CYS A 598 -15.11 -14.48 36.22
N GLU A 599 -14.06 -15.32 36.22
CA GLU A 599 -12.72 -15.00 36.72
C GLU A 599 -11.86 -14.20 35.71
N HIS A 600 -12.35 -14.07 34.47
CA HIS A 600 -11.76 -13.31 33.38
C HIS A 600 -10.34 -13.74 32.96
N HIS A 601 -10.07 -15.04 32.99
CA HIS A 601 -8.82 -15.63 32.49
C HIS A 601 -8.82 -15.90 30.98
N ALA A 602 -9.88 -15.54 30.26
CA ALA A 602 -9.99 -15.75 28.82
C ALA A 602 -8.95 -14.95 28.03
N PRO A 603 -8.47 -15.48 26.89
CA PRO A 603 -7.50 -14.77 26.06
C PRO A 603 -8.06 -13.47 25.49
N LEU A 604 -7.18 -12.49 25.26
CA LEU A 604 -7.57 -11.20 24.68
C LEU A 604 -8.00 -11.40 23.21
N PRO A 605 -9.10 -10.76 22.75
CA PRO A 605 -9.57 -10.90 21.37
C PRO A 605 -8.50 -10.57 20.31
N SER A 606 -7.61 -9.62 20.58
CA SER A 606 -6.54 -9.24 19.64
C SER A 606 -5.51 -10.36 19.42
N HIS A 607 -5.18 -11.12 20.47
CA HIS A 607 -4.28 -12.27 20.35
C HIS A 607 -4.96 -13.37 19.55
N LEU A 608 -6.21 -13.67 19.87
CA LEU A 608 -6.98 -14.71 19.19
C LEU A 608 -7.20 -14.39 17.69
N ILE A 609 -7.49 -13.13 17.34
CA ILE A 609 -7.57 -12.69 15.94
C ILE A 609 -6.24 -12.92 15.21
N SER A 610 -5.11 -12.69 15.89
CA SER A 610 -3.79 -12.88 15.29
C SER A 610 -3.51 -14.37 15.06
N GLU A 611 -3.81 -15.22 16.04
CA GLU A 611 -3.62 -16.67 15.90
C GLU A 611 -4.52 -17.28 14.82
N ILE A 612 -5.80 -16.90 14.74
CA ILE A 612 -6.67 -17.37 13.65
C ILE A 612 -6.12 -16.90 12.29
N LYS A 613 -5.62 -15.66 12.18
CA LYS A 613 -5.00 -15.16 10.94
C LYS A 613 -3.74 -15.93 10.56
N ASP A 614 -2.92 -16.31 11.53
CA ASP A 614 -1.73 -17.11 11.26
C ASP A 614 -2.14 -18.47 10.66
N VAL A 615 -3.15 -19.14 11.23
CA VAL A 615 -3.73 -20.37 10.66
C VAL A 615 -4.28 -20.15 9.24
N LEU A 616 -5.05 -19.08 9.02
CA LEU A 616 -5.58 -18.76 7.69
C LEU A 616 -4.47 -18.50 6.68
N SER A 617 -3.35 -17.91 7.11
CA SER A 617 -2.21 -17.62 6.23
C SER A 617 -1.49 -18.88 5.75
N LEU A 618 -1.43 -19.91 6.59
CA LEU A 618 -0.83 -21.21 6.23
C LEU A 618 -1.62 -21.90 5.11
N ALA A 619 -2.95 -21.76 5.11
CA ALA A 619 -3.80 -22.33 4.07
C ALA A 619 -3.67 -21.62 2.71
N VAL A 620 -3.22 -20.35 2.69
CA VAL A 620 -2.91 -19.63 1.45
C VAL A 620 -1.57 -20.08 0.86
N GLY A 621 -0.65 -20.54 1.72
CA GLY A 621 0.63 -21.11 1.33
C GLY A 621 1.59 -21.13 2.52
N PRO A 622 2.06 -22.31 2.98
CA PRO A 622 3.05 -22.38 4.05
C PRO A 622 4.38 -21.80 3.58
N ARG A 623 5.16 -21.22 4.50
CA ARG A 623 6.49 -20.64 4.16
C ARG A 623 7.52 -21.73 3.92
N ASP A 624 7.36 -22.85 4.62
CA ASP A 624 8.16 -24.06 4.49
C ASP A 624 7.23 -25.28 4.29
N PRO A 625 7.60 -26.30 3.51
CA PRO A 625 6.75 -27.48 3.26
C PRO A 625 6.44 -28.30 4.51
N GLU A 626 7.20 -28.12 5.59
CA GLU A 626 7.01 -28.77 6.89
C GLU A 626 6.15 -27.91 7.86
N GLU A 627 5.72 -26.73 7.44
CA GLU A 627 4.90 -25.83 8.27
C GLU A 627 3.42 -26.22 8.18
N GLY A 628 2.82 -26.55 9.32
CA GLY A 628 1.43 -26.96 9.42
C GLY A 628 0.86 -26.75 10.82
N VAL A 629 -0.43 -27.03 10.99
CA VAL A 629 -1.18 -26.87 12.24
C VAL A 629 -1.60 -28.24 12.75
N SER A 630 -1.41 -28.51 14.05
CA SER A 630 -1.92 -29.76 14.63
C SER A 630 -3.44 -29.67 14.86
N PRO A 631 -4.18 -30.79 14.73
CA PRO A 631 -5.63 -30.79 14.97
C PRO A 631 -5.97 -30.40 16.42
N GLU A 632 -5.14 -30.78 17.39
CA GLU A 632 -5.30 -30.38 18.79
C GLU A 632 -5.10 -28.86 18.99
N HIS A 633 -4.32 -28.22 18.12
CA HIS A 633 -4.18 -26.78 18.13
C HIS A 633 -5.45 -26.08 17.63
N LEU A 634 -6.10 -26.60 16.58
CA LEU A 634 -7.38 -26.08 16.12
C LEU A 634 -8.49 -26.24 17.17
N GLU A 635 -8.56 -27.40 17.84
CA GLU A 635 -9.53 -27.62 18.93
C GLU A 635 -9.31 -26.63 20.09
N ARG A 636 -8.05 -26.41 20.48
CA ARG A 636 -7.69 -25.44 21.53
C ARG A 636 -8.06 -24.02 21.13
N LEU A 637 -7.79 -23.64 19.89
CA LEU A 637 -8.08 -22.30 19.35
C LEU A 637 -9.60 -22.02 19.35
N LEU A 638 -10.42 -22.99 18.94
CA LEU A 638 -11.88 -22.89 19.00
C LEU A 638 -12.40 -22.87 20.45
N GLY A 639 -11.80 -23.63 21.36
CA GLY A 639 -12.12 -23.57 22.79
C GLY A 639 -11.83 -22.19 23.39
N GLN A 640 -10.66 -21.63 23.09
CA GLN A 640 -10.27 -20.27 23.49
C GLN A 640 -11.20 -19.21 22.90
N LEU A 641 -11.67 -19.39 21.66
CA LEU A 641 -12.68 -18.53 21.05
C LEU A 641 -13.98 -18.52 21.86
N GLY A 642 -14.49 -19.69 22.27
CA GLY A 642 -15.66 -19.79 23.14
C GLY A 642 -15.45 -19.08 24.48
N GLU A 643 -14.31 -19.33 25.15
CA GLU A 643 -13.97 -18.67 26.42
C GLU A 643 -13.94 -17.13 26.29
N THR A 644 -13.36 -16.60 25.22
CA THR A 644 -13.30 -15.16 24.95
C THR A 644 -14.68 -14.56 24.68
N LEU A 645 -15.53 -15.26 23.90
CA LEU A 645 -16.89 -14.82 23.60
C LEU A 645 -17.79 -14.81 24.84
N GLN A 646 -17.60 -15.77 25.76
CA GLN A 646 -18.32 -15.85 27.04
C GLN A 646 -17.82 -14.83 28.07
N CYS A 647 -16.52 -14.54 28.08
CA CYS A 647 -15.89 -13.68 29.08
C CYS A 647 -16.26 -12.19 28.94
N ARG A 648 -16.65 -11.70 27.75
CA ARG A 648 -17.13 -10.34 27.35
C ARG A 648 -16.45 -9.08 27.94
N GLN A 649 -15.54 -9.17 28.90
CA GLN A 649 -14.91 -8.04 29.58
C GLN A 649 -13.97 -7.28 28.65
N PHE A 650 -13.25 -8.00 27.80
CA PHE A 650 -12.29 -7.46 26.84
C PHE A 650 -12.83 -7.45 25.40
N LEU A 651 -14.06 -7.90 25.18
CA LEU A 651 -14.67 -8.01 23.86
C LEU A 651 -15.39 -6.70 23.49
N CYS A 652 -15.09 -6.19 22.29
CA CYS A 652 -15.80 -5.06 21.69
C CYS A 652 -16.52 -5.51 20.41
N PRO A 653 -17.64 -4.85 20.01
CA PRO A 653 -18.41 -5.28 18.84
C PRO A 653 -17.60 -5.42 17.54
N PRO A 654 -16.65 -4.52 17.21
CA PRO A 654 -15.80 -4.71 16.02
C PRO A 654 -14.88 -5.93 16.10
N ALA A 655 -14.36 -6.26 17.29
CA ALA A 655 -13.54 -7.46 17.48
C ALA A 655 -14.38 -8.73 17.38
N GLU A 656 -15.59 -8.74 17.94
CA GLU A 656 -16.55 -9.85 17.82
C GLU A 656 -16.95 -10.08 16.36
N GLN A 657 -17.24 -9.02 15.60
CA GLN A 657 -17.53 -9.13 14.16
C GLN A 657 -16.34 -9.67 13.35
N HIS A 658 -15.11 -9.28 13.71
CA HIS A 658 -13.91 -9.78 13.05
C HIS A 658 -13.68 -11.27 13.35
N LEU A 659 -13.86 -11.68 14.60
CA LEU A 659 -13.81 -13.09 15.00
C LEU A 659 -14.89 -13.91 14.29
N ALA A 660 -16.10 -13.39 14.14
CA ALA A 660 -17.18 -14.02 13.39
C ALA A 660 -16.76 -14.27 11.93
N LYS A 661 -16.24 -13.24 11.24
CA LYS A 661 -15.75 -13.38 9.86
C LYS A 661 -14.61 -14.39 9.75
N CYS A 662 -13.61 -14.31 10.62
CA CYS A 662 -12.48 -15.25 10.62
C CYS A 662 -12.93 -16.69 10.88
N SER A 663 -13.94 -16.91 11.73
CA SER A 663 -14.49 -18.25 12.00
C SER A 663 -15.19 -18.87 10.77
N VAL A 664 -15.86 -18.05 9.96
CA VAL A 664 -16.50 -18.49 8.69
C VAL A 664 -15.47 -18.83 7.62
N GLU A 665 -14.39 -18.03 7.52
CA GLU A 665 -13.27 -18.34 6.61
C GLU A 665 -12.56 -19.63 7.03
N LEU A 666 -12.35 -19.84 8.33
CA LEU A 666 -11.77 -21.07 8.86
C LEU A 666 -12.67 -22.30 8.56
N ALA A 667 -14.00 -22.16 8.70
CA ALA A 667 -14.95 -23.21 8.33
C ALA A 667 -14.86 -23.55 6.83
N SER A 668 -14.72 -22.54 5.97
CA SER A 668 -14.59 -22.73 4.52
C SER A 668 -13.34 -23.53 4.16
N LEU A 669 -12.21 -23.24 4.83
CA LEU A 669 -10.96 -23.98 4.64
C LEU A 669 -11.00 -25.40 5.21
N LEU A 670 -11.70 -25.63 6.32
CA LEU A 670 -11.94 -26.96 6.86
C LEU A 670 -12.79 -27.81 5.91
N VAL A 671 -13.80 -27.22 5.29
CA VAL A 671 -14.64 -27.89 4.28
C VAL A 671 -13.84 -28.20 3.01
N ALA A 672 -12.93 -27.31 2.62
CA ALA A 672 -12.07 -27.51 1.45
C ALA A 672 -10.80 -28.33 1.71
N ASP A 673 -10.57 -28.82 2.94
CA ASP A 673 -9.39 -29.60 3.34
C ASP A 673 -8.05 -28.93 2.93
N GLN A 674 -7.98 -27.59 3.02
CA GLN A 674 -6.81 -26.79 2.63
C GLN A 674 -5.95 -26.35 3.82
N ILE A 675 -6.21 -26.84 5.03
CA ILE A 675 -5.37 -26.52 6.20
C ILE A 675 -4.22 -27.54 6.26
N PRO A 676 -2.95 -27.12 6.10
CA PRO A 676 -1.81 -28.04 6.19
C PRO A 676 -1.68 -28.58 7.62
N VAL A 677 -1.71 -29.90 7.78
CA VAL A 677 -1.65 -30.58 9.10
C VAL A 677 -0.29 -31.22 9.33
N LEU A 678 0.27 -31.10 10.55
CA LEU A 678 1.53 -31.75 10.93
C LEU A 678 1.33 -33.25 11.25
N GLY A 679 2.02 -34.16 10.57
CA GLY A 679 2.00 -35.61 10.82
C GLY A 679 2.87 -36.45 9.87
N PRO A 680 3.18 -37.74 10.19
CA PRO A 680 4.02 -38.61 9.35
C PRO A 680 3.37 -38.92 7.98
N PRO A 681 4.17 -39.26 6.95
CA PRO A 681 3.83 -38.95 5.56
C PRO A 681 2.85 -39.94 4.95
N ALA A 682 1.74 -39.42 4.43
CA ALA A 682 1.12 -39.84 3.17
C ALA A 682 0.00 -38.89 2.73
N GLN A 683 -0.64 -38.18 3.67
CA GLN A 683 -1.78 -37.31 3.37
C GLN A 683 -1.76 -36.10 4.32
N HIS A 684 -1.42 -34.92 3.81
CA HIS A 684 -1.55 -33.63 4.53
C HIS A 684 -3.03 -33.22 4.71
N ARG A 685 -3.91 -34.19 4.99
CA ARG A 685 -5.37 -34.04 5.01
C ARG A 685 -5.89 -34.32 6.40
N LEU A 686 -6.87 -33.53 6.84
CA LEU A 686 -7.50 -33.74 8.13
C LEU A 686 -8.42 -34.97 8.04
N GLU A 687 -8.44 -35.83 9.07
CA GLU A 687 -9.41 -36.94 9.09
C GLU A 687 -10.84 -36.38 9.07
N ARG A 688 -11.72 -36.91 8.21
CA ARG A 688 -13.10 -36.40 8.05
C ARG A 688 -13.88 -36.34 9.37
N GLY A 689 -13.66 -37.32 10.26
CA GLY A 689 -14.27 -37.32 11.59
C GLY A 689 -13.83 -36.13 12.45
N GLN A 690 -12.57 -35.74 12.36
CA GLN A 690 -12.01 -34.58 13.05
C GLN A 690 -12.51 -33.27 12.43
N ALA A 691 -12.57 -33.18 11.09
CA ALA A 691 -13.16 -32.04 10.38
C ALA A 691 -14.60 -31.79 10.83
N ARG A 692 -15.43 -32.84 10.87
CA ARG A 692 -16.82 -32.75 11.36
C ARG A 692 -16.91 -32.29 12.80
N ARG A 693 -16.02 -32.77 13.68
CA ARG A 693 -15.97 -32.34 15.08
C ARG A 693 -15.65 -30.84 15.21
N LEU A 694 -14.68 -30.33 14.45
CA LEU A 694 -14.34 -28.90 14.43
C LEU A 694 -15.48 -28.04 13.86
N LEU A 695 -16.15 -28.51 12.80
CA LEU A 695 -17.33 -27.83 12.25
C LEU A 695 -18.49 -27.79 13.26
N LEU A 696 -18.73 -28.87 14.01
CA LEU A 696 -19.73 -28.89 15.08
C LEU A 696 -19.39 -27.89 16.21
N MET A 697 -18.12 -27.75 16.56
CA MET A 697 -17.69 -26.71 17.52
C MET A 697 -17.98 -25.30 16.99
N LEU A 698 -17.66 -25.03 15.72
CA LEU A 698 -17.97 -23.75 15.08
C LEU A 698 -19.47 -23.47 15.04
N LEU A 699 -20.29 -24.47 14.71
CA LEU A 699 -21.75 -24.37 14.71
C LEU A 699 -22.30 -24.04 16.11
N SER A 700 -21.76 -24.65 17.19
CA SER A 700 -22.15 -24.28 18.56
C SER A 700 -21.77 -22.85 18.89
N LEU A 701 -20.56 -22.40 18.52
CA LEU A 701 -20.11 -21.03 18.78
C LEU A 701 -21.01 -20.01 18.06
N TRP A 702 -21.34 -20.26 16.79
CA TRP A 702 -22.21 -19.38 15.99
C TRP A 702 -23.63 -19.26 16.53
N LYS A 703 -24.13 -20.32 17.16
CA LYS A 703 -25.48 -20.36 17.73
C LYS A 703 -25.55 -19.74 19.13
N ASP A 704 -24.61 -20.12 19.99
CA ASP A 704 -24.77 -19.95 21.43
C ASP A 704 -23.91 -18.79 21.99
N ASP A 705 -22.76 -18.48 21.37
CA ASP A 705 -21.77 -17.56 21.95
C ASP A 705 -21.65 -16.20 21.23
N PHE A 706 -21.87 -16.14 19.91
CA PHE A 706 -21.84 -14.88 19.15
C PHE A 706 -23.14 -14.07 19.35
N GLN A 707 -23.01 -12.77 19.64
CA GLN A 707 -24.15 -11.84 19.69
C GLN A 707 -24.25 -10.91 18.48
N VAL A 708 -23.19 -10.85 17.67
CA VAL A 708 -23.18 -10.16 16.37
C VAL A 708 -23.61 -11.16 15.29
N PRO A 709 -24.40 -10.76 14.27
CA PRO A 709 -24.74 -11.64 13.16
C PRO A 709 -23.48 -12.20 12.49
N VAL A 710 -23.38 -13.52 12.45
CA VAL A 710 -22.28 -14.23 11.77
C VAL A 710 -22.55 -14.19 10.26
N PRO A 711 -21.59 -13.77 9.42
CA PRO A 711 -21.79 -13.63 7.98
C PRO A 711 -21.71 -14.99 7.25
N LEU A 712 -22.64 -15.89 7.55
CA LEU A 712 -22.66 -17.28 7.07
C LEU A 712 -22.82 -17.39 5.55
N GLN A 713 -23.43 -16.39 4.91
CA GLN A 713 -23.53 -16.27 3.45
C GLN A 713 -22.15 -16.31 2.77
N LEU A 714 -21.07 -15.93 3.46
CA LEU A 714 -19.71 -16.02 2.92
C LEU A 714 -19.26 -17.46 2.66
N LEU A 715 -19.80 -18.47 3.35
CA LEU A 715 -19.52 -19.88 3.08
C LEU A 715 -19.85 -20.24 1.62
N LEU A 716 -20.91 -19.64 1.09
CA LEU A 716 -21.42 -19.85 -0.27
C LEU A 716 -21.00 -18.72 -1.22
N SER A 717 -19.94 -17.98 -0.90
CA SER A 717 -19.37 -17.00 -1.83
C SER A 717 -18.59 -17.69 -2.95
N PRO A 718 -18.52 -17.12 -4.17
CA PRO A 718 -17.72 -17.69 -5.26
C PRO A 718 -16.26 -17.95 -4.86
N ARG A 719 -15.68 -17.09 -4.02
CA ARG A 719 -14.31 -17.27 -3.50
C ARG A 719 -14.18 -18.55 -2.66
N ASN A 720 -15.10 -18.77 -1.72
CA ASN A 720 -14.98 -19.87 -0.76
C ASN A 720 -15.44 -21.21 -1.36
N VAL A 721 -16.45 -21.20 -2.22
CA VAL A 721 -16.85 -22.39 -3.00
C VAL A 721 -15.77 -22.75 -4.02
N GLY A 722 -15.07 -21.76 -4.59
CA GLY A 722 -13.94 -22.01 -5.47
C GLY A 722 -12.77 -22.76 -4.83
N LEU A 723 -12.63 -22.72 -3.50
CA LEU A 723 -11.65 -23.54 -2.78
C LEU A 723 -11.91 -25.05 -2.95
N LEU A 724 -13.15 -25.45 -3.23
CA LEU A 724 -13.54 -26.84 -3.50
C LEU A 724 -13.29 -27.25 -4.95
N ALA A 725 -13.10 -26.30 -5.87
CA ALA A 725 -12.85 -26.62 -7.27
C ALA A 725 -11.49 -27.31 -7.47
N ASP A 726 -10.54 -27.07 -6.54
CA ASP A 726 -9.16 -27.55 -6.60
C ASP A 726 -8.93 -28.93 -5.97
N THR A 727 -9.86 -29.41 -5.13
CA THR A 727 -9.70 -30.69 -4.44
C THR A 727 -10.02 -31.84 -5.40
N ARG A 728 -9.07 -32.77 -5.61
CA ARG A 728 -9.33 -34.01 -6.38
C ARG A 728 -9.11 -35.23 -5.46
N PRO A 729 -10.07 -36.18 -5.39
CA PRO A 729 -11.46 -36.09 -5.86
C PRO A 729 -12.24 -34.98 -5.14
N ARG A 730 -13.19 -34.35 -5.84
CA ARG A 730 -14.07 -33.31 -5.28
C ARG A 730 -15.11 -33.97 -4.40
N GLU A 731 -15.09 -33.64 -3.11
CA GLU A 731 -15.94 -34.28 -2.11
C GLU A 731 -16.84 -33.22 -1.45
N TRP A 732 -18.14 -33.31 -1.72
CA TRP A 732 -19.15 -32.38 -1.20
C TRP A 732 -19.63 -32.71 0.21
N ASP A 733 -19.17 -33.83 0.78
CA ASP A 733 -19.66 -34.40 2.04
C ASP A 733 -19.62 -33.41 3.22
N LEU A 734 -18.51 -32.67 3.38
CA LEU A 734 -18.34 -31.73 4.48
C LEU A 734 -19.16 -30.45 4.27
N LEU A 735 -19.28 -29.99 3.02
CA LEU A 735 -20.12 -28.83 2.68
C LEU A 735 -21.60 -29.16 2.90
N LEU A 736 -22.06 -30.31 2.39
CA LEU A 736 -23.43 -30.79 2.57
C LEU A 736 -23.76 -31.00 4.06
N PHE A 737 -22.82 -31.59 4.82
CA PHE A 737 -22.96 -31.73 6.26
C PHE A 737 -23.13 -30.36 6.94
N LEU A 738 -22.28 -29.39 6.63
CA LEU A 738 -22.34 -28.04 7.21
C LEU A 738 -23.65 -27.32 6.85
N LEU A 739 -24.07 -27.37 5.58
CA LEU A 739 -25.32 -26.72 5.13
C LEU A 739 -26.57 -27.34 5.80
N ARG A 740 -26.59 -28.66 6.01
CA ARG A 740 -27.68 -29.34 6.73
C ARG A 740 -27.75 -28.90 8.18
N GLU A 741 -26.62 -28.93 8.88
CA GLU A 741 -26.56 -28.48 10.27
C GLU A 741 -26.91 -26.99 10.43
N LEU A 742 -26.54 -26.13 9.47
CA LEU A 742 -26.96 -24.72 9.48
C LEU A 742 -28.48 -24.55 9.45
N VAL A 743 -29.19 -25.38 8.67
CA VAL A 743 -30.66 -25.39 8.61
C VAL A 743 -31.23 -25.99 9.90
N GLU A 744 -30.72 -27.13 10.36
CA GLU A 744 -31.22 -27.81 11.56
C GLU A 744 -31.04 -26.99 12.84
N LYS A 745 -29.93 -26.25 12.94
CA LYS A 745 -29.65 -25.36 14.08
C LYS A 745 -30.37 -24.01 13.97
N GLY A 746 -31.03 -23.72 12.84
CA GLY A 746 -31.75 -22.47 12.60
C GLY A 746 -30.84 -21.26 12.35
N LEU A 747 -29.61 -21.48 11.91
CA LEU A 747 -28.61 -20.43 11.64
C LEU A 747 -28.78 -19.79 10.26
N MET A 748 -29.23 -20.56 9.26
CA MET A 748 -29.62 -20.08 7.92
C MET A 748 -30.90 -20.77 7.45
N GLY A 749 -31.75 -20.04 6.73
CA GLY A 749 -32.96 -20.62 6.13
C GLY A 749 -32.67 -21.44 4.87
N ARG A 750 -33.49 -22.47 4.58
CA ARG A 750 -33.36 -23.25 3.33
C ARG A 750 -33.45 -22.37 2.07
N MET A 751 -34.41 -21.44 2.04
CA MET A 751 -34.57 -20.47 0.95
C MET A 751 -33.36 -19.52 0.82
N GLU A 752 -32.71 -19.18 1.93
CA GLU A 752 -31.52 -18.33 1.94
C GLU A 752 -30.32 -19.07 1.34
N ILE A 753 -30.14 -20.34 1.70
CA ILE A 753 -29.11 -21.21 1.11
C ILE A 753 -29.36 -21.41 -0.39
N GLU A 754 -30.61 -21.66 -0.80
CA GLU A 754 -30.97 -21.79 -2.22
C GLU A 754 -30.69 -20.51 -3.01
N ALA A 755 -30.97 -19.34 -2.45
CA ALA A 755 -30.65 -18.05 -3.07
C ALA A 755 -29.12 -17.83 -3.18
N CYS A 756 -28.36 -18.14 -2.13
CA CYS A 756 -26.90 -18.04 -2.15
C CYS A 756 -26.28 -19.02 -3.16
N LEU A 757 -26.79 -20.25 -3.23
CA LEU A 757 -26.37 -21.22 -4.23
C LEU A 757 -26.71 -20.68 -5.63
N GLY A 758 -27.93 -20.18 -5.85
CA GLY A 758 -28.37 -19.59 -7.12
C GLY A 758 -27.43 -18.50 -7.65
N GLY A 759 -26.92 -17.64 -6.77
CA GLY A 759 -25.93 -16.61 -7.11
C GLY A 759 -24.57 -17.16 -7.58
N LEU A 760 -24.24 -18.42 -7.28
CA LEU A 760 -23.01 -19.06 -7.78
C LEU A 760 -23.05 -19.31 -9.29
N HIS A 761 -24.24 -19.41 -9.91
CA HIS A 761 -24.35 -19.57 -11.37
C HIS A 761 -23.86 -18.35 -12.15
N GLU A 762 -23.85 -17.18 -11.53
CA GLU A 762 -23.37 -15.93 -12.16
C GLU A 762 -21.83 -15.86 -12.21
N ALA A 763 -21.13 -16.72 -11.47
CA ALA A 763 -19.68 -16.80 -11.46
C ALA A 763 -19.14 -17.73 -12.57
N GLN A 764 -17.97 -17.39 -13.12
CA GLN A 764 -17.29 -18.23 -14.11
C GLN A 764 -16.55 -19.38 -13.42
N TRP A 765 -16.87 -20.61 -13.82
CA TRP A 765 -16.31 -21.83 -13.26
C TRP A 765 -15.70 -22.73 -14.35
N PRO A 766 -14.73 -23.60 -14.01
CA PRO A 766 -14.30 -24.69 -14.89
C PRO A 766 -15.48 -25.57 -15.30
N GLY A 767 -15.55 -26.00 -16.57
CA GLY A 767 -16.71 -26.72 -17.12
C GLY A 767 -17.06 -28.01 -16.38
N ASP A 768 -16.04 -28.73 -15.90
CA ASP A 768 -16.18 -29.93 -15.06
C ASP A 768 -16.75 -29.61 -13.67
N PHE A 769 -16.47 -28.42 -13.13
CA PHE A 769 -16.99 -27.97 -11.83
C PHE A 769 -18.45 -27.51 -11.92
N VAL A 770 -18.89 -26.95 -13.06
CA VAL A 770 -20.29 -26.52 -13.25
C VAL A 770 -21.26 -27.69 -13.17
N GLU A 771 -20.94 -28.81 -13.81
CA GLU A 771 -21.77 -30.02 -13.78
C GLU A 771 -21.88 -30.59 -12.36
N GLU A 772 -20.78 -30.62 -11.62
CA GLU A 772 -20.76 -31.07 -10.22
C GLU A 772 -21.48 -30.10 -9.27
N LEU A 773 -21.34 -28.79 -9.48
CA LEU A 773 -22.05 -27.79 -8.70
C LEU A 773 -23.56 -27.92 -8.91
N ALA A 774 -24.00 -28.23 -10.14
CA ALA A 774 -25.39 -28.59 -10.44
C ALA A 774 -25.83 -29.89 -9.73
N THR A 775 -24.93 -30.87 -9.51
CA THR A 775 -25.27 -32.03 -8.66
C THR A 775 -25.48 -31.64 -7.19
N LEU A 776 -24.69 -30.73 -6.63
CA LEU A 776 -24.90 -30.23 -5.26
C LEU A 776 -26.25 -29.52 -5.11
N PHE A 777 -26.64 -28.74 -6.12
CA PHE A 777 -27.97 -28.12 -6.21
C PHE A 777 -29.11 -29.14 -6.21
N ASN A 778 -28.91 -30.33 -6.78
CA ASN A 778 -29.90 -31.39 -6.78
C ASN A 778 -29.87 -32.22 -5.49
N LEU A 779 -28.70 -32.41 -4.88
CA LEU A 779 -28.50 -33.23 -3.67
C LEU A 779 -29.03 -32.55 -2.39
N PHE A 780 -28.93 -31.23 -2.28
CA PHE A 780 -29.42 -30.49 -1.10
C PHE A 780 -30.97 -30.48 -0.94
N PRO A 781 -31.78 -30.38 -2.01
CA PRO A 781 -33.24 -30.47 -1.92
C PRO A 781 -33.82 -31.91 -1.99
N ALA A 782 -33.07 -32.91 -2.45
CA ALA A 782 -33.62 -34.25 -2.75
C ALA A 782 -33.77 -35.22 -1.56
N GLU A 783 -33.25 -34.93 -0.36
CA GLU A 783 -33.43 -35.79 0.83
C GLU A 783 -34.62 -35.32 1.69
N PRO A 784 -35.69 -36.15 1.86
CA PRO A 784 -36.84 -35.79 2.66
C PRO A 784 -36.56 -35.91 4.17
N GLN A 785 -37.12 -34.97 4.95
CA GLN A 785 -37.28 -35.11 6.40
C GLN A 785 -38.02 -36.42 6.72
N VAL A 786 -37.40 -37.31 7.48
CA VAL A 786 -38.15 -38.33 8.22
C VAL A 786 -38.93 -37.59 9.31
N PRO A 787 -40.28 -37.67 9.35
CA PRO A 787 -41.04 -37.04 10.41
C PRO A 787 -40.80 -37.77 11.74
N GLU A 788 -40.52 -37.03 12.81
CA GLU A 788 -40.54 -37.55 14.17
C GLU A 788 -41.86 -38.30 14.46
N PRO A 789 -41.83 -39.45 15.17
CA PRO A 789 -43.05 -40.08 15.63
C PRO A 789 -43.69 -39.19 16.70
N GLN A 790 -44.86 -38.63 16.37
CA GLN A 790 -45.73 -37.92 17.30
C GLN A 790 -46.07 -38.83 18.49
N LEU A 791 -45.45 -38.57 19.65
CA LEU A 791 -45.94 -39.05 20.94
C LEU A 791 -47.26 -38.32 21.24
N ARG A 792 -48.37 -39.04 21.02
CA ARG A 792 -49.69 -38.64 21.52
C ARG A 792 -49.64 -38.52 23.04
N ALA A 793 -49.75 -37.30 23.55
CA ALA A 793 -50.23 -37.05 24.90
C ALA A 793 -51.76 -36.99 24.87
N CYS A 794 -52.41 -38.09 25.27
CA CYS A 794 -53.84 -38.08 25.60
C CYS A 794 -54.04 -37.34 26.93
N GLU A 795 -54.99 -36.40 26.89
CA GLU A 795 -56.00 -36.05 27.91
C GLU A 795 -55.60 -35.96 29.38
N LEU A 796 -55.85 -34.78 29.99
CA LEU A 796 -56.72 -34.61 31.16
C LEU A 796 -56.71 -33.15 31.61
N VAL A 797 -57.72 -32.35 31.23
CA VAL A 797 -58.34 -31.35 32.14
C VAL A 797 -59.79 -31.11 31.68
N GLN A 798 -60.76 -31.55 32.50
CA GLN A 798 -62.16 -31.12 32.43
C GLN A 798 -62.36 -29.77 33.15
N PRO A 799 -63.45 -29.03 32.85
CA PRO A 799 -63.60 -27.61 33.14
C PRO A 799 -64.32 -27.33 34.47
N ASN A 800 -64.05 -26.17 35.08
CA ASN A 800 -64.98 -25.46 35.97
C ASN A 800 -64.63 -23.96 35.95
N ARG A 801 -65.46 -23.12 35.32
CA ARG A 801 -66.53 -22.31 35.95
C ARG A 801 -66.04 -21.31 37.00
N GLY A 802 -66.25 -20.02 36.70
CA GLY A 802 -66.43 -18.97 37.70
C GLY A 802 -65.67 -17.68 37.38
N THR A 803 -66.24 -16.79 36.57
CA THR A 803 -66.87 -15.52 37.00
C THR A 803 -65.92 -14.34 37.31
N LEU A 804 -66.11 -13.30 36.49
CA LEU A 804 -66.28 -11.88 36.85
C LEU A 804 -65.04 -10.98 37.10
N LEU A 805 -64.93 -10.04 36.16
CA LEU A 805 -64.93 -8.57 36.34
C LEU A 805 -63.64 -7.79 36.61
N ALA A 806 -63.66 -6.63 35.94
CA ALA A 806 -62.93 -5.37 36.13
C ALA A 806 -61.46 -5.36 35.68
N GLN A 807 -61.14 -4.74 34.54
CA GLN A 807 -60.93 -3.29 34.35
C GLN A 807 -59.87 -2.69 35.29
N SER A 808 -58.68 -2.46 34.75
CA SER A 808 -57.98 -1.16 34.71
C SER A 808 -56.83 -1.23 33.72
#